data_AF-A0A7J3TXY9-F1
#
_entry.id   AF-A0A7J3TXY9-F1
#
_cell.length_a   1.000
_cell.length_b   1.000
_cell.length_c   1.000
_cell.angle_alpha   90.00
_cell.angle_beta   90.00
_cell.angle_gamma   90.00
#
_symmetry.space_group_name_H-M   'P 1'
#
loop_
_entity.id
_entity.type
_entity.pdbx_description
1 polymer ?
#
loop_
_entity_poly.entity_id
_entity_poly.type
_entity_poly.pdbx_seq_one_letter_code
_entity_poly.pdbx_strand_id
1 'polypeptide(L)'
;MTEDRAKKLVLWFEELRKEDVPLVGGKCANLGEMINAGIPVPPGFAISAYAYKLFLEETGIANKVYSIIKETVKDPNDPKQYEEASAKIRQLIESTPIPSSIEKAIREYYKMLNDRVGAVEAFVAVRSSATAEDLPDASFAGQQETFLNVKGGDELVYYVRKCWSSLFTPRAIFYRTQKGFPHEKVLISVAVQKMVNSKAAGVMFTLHPVTGDRSKIVIEGAWGLGEAVVSGAVTPDRFIVDKATLKILSKEVAEKTVEYIRDPKTGKTLHAEVPPERRRIPCLTDEEIIELAKLAKRIEEHYGKPQDIEFAIDRDLPFPENVFIVQSRPETVWSLKAEEKPAVEAPAPVEKLIPVVKGLPASPGIYAGRVKVALDHQEAAKVMEKGDILVTRMTNPDWVPYMRMAGAIVTDDGGMTCHAAIVSRELGIPCIVGSKEATKLLKTGSYYTVDATSGVVYEGIVESLIKPTPKAAPTAAVTEAAVALPQWAIYPPVTATKIYVNLSIPDVADKVFNESRPDGVGLLRAEHLMLSVGKHPRLLIEEGGAEKMVNAFAEGIRKVAQVFFPRPVVYRFLDFKPDEFLSLPGGEKYEKEAGHVGPNPLIGYRGAFRYIKEPDIFRLECRAIKKVREEYGLKNVWVMVPFVRTVEEFKNCLKIMEEEGLKKGPDFKVWIMVEVPSTVLLIDKFIEAGIDGVSFGTNDLTMLILGIDRDDASVQEIYDERNLAVLRALSHVIRLCRAHNVTTSICGQAPSNYPEIVEFLVKEGATSLSVNPDKVIETRLLVASIERKLLLERLAESKKDKPFFEFKWSEELK
;
A
#
# COMPACT_ATOMS: atom_id res chain seq x y z
N MET A 1 -18.83 -33.49 19.55
CA MET A 1 -18.20 -34.23 18.44
C MET A 1 -18.05 -35.67 18.89
N THR A 2 -18.58 -36.66 18.18
CA THR A 2 -18.38 -38.08 18.53
C THR A 2 -16.92 -38.47 18.25
N GLU A 3 -16.29 -39.29 19.10
CA GLU A 3 -14.90 -39.73 18.92
C GLU A 3 -14.64 -40.39 17.56
N ASP A 4 -15.68 -41.01 16.99
CA ASP A 4 -15.63 -41.70 15.70
C ASP A 4 -15.45 -40.73 14.52
N ARG A 5 -16.08 -39.54 14.57
CA ARG A 5 -15.95 -38.53 13.50
C ARG A 5 -14.57 -37.88 13.50
N ALA A 6 -13.93 -37.74 14.66
CA ALA A 6 -12.59 -37.17 14.80
C ALA A 6 -11.49 -38.05 14.16
N LYS A 7 -11.74 -39.35 14.05
CA LYS A 7 -10.80 -40.36 13.53
C LYS A 7 -11.07 -40.74 12.08
N LYS A 8 -12.04 -40.12 11.41
CA LYS A 8 -12.30 -40.37 9.98
C LYS A 8 -11.12 -39.86 9.14
N LEU A 9 -10.68 -40.69 8.19
CA LEU A 9 -9.58 -40.37 7.28
C LEU A 9 -10.03 -39.45 6.13
N VAL A 10 -11.27 -39.62 5.68
CA VAL A 10 -11.87 -38.87 4.57
C VAL A 10 -13.31 -38.50 4.93
N LEU A 11 -13.72 -37.30 4.55
CA LEU A 11 -15.05 -36.71 4.83
C LEU A 11 -15.57 -36.03 3.55
N TRP A 12 -16.85 -36.23 3.22
CA TRP A 12 -17.46 -35.50 2.10
C TRP A 12 -17.62 -34.03 2.45
N PHE A 13 -17.48 -33.11 1.49
CA PHE A 13 -17.68 -31.69 1.78
C PHE A 13 -19.09 -31.39 2.34
N GLU A 14 -20.11 -32.12 1.89
CA GLU A 14 -21.50 -32.02 2.39
C GLU A 14 -21.62 -32.27 3.90
N GLU A 15 -20.74 -33.13 4.45
CA GLU A 15 -20.69 -33.48 5.87
C GLU A 15 -20.00 -32.41 6.72
N LEU A 16 -19.34 -31.41 6.12
CA LEU A 16 -18.51 -30.43 6.81
C LEU A 16 -19.31 -29.15 7.13
N ARG A 17 -18.92 -28.50 8.22
CA ARG A 17 -19.41 -27.20 8.66
C ARG A 17 -18.23 -26.30 9.03
N LYS A 18 -18.50 -25.00 9.23
CA LYS A 18 -17.49 -24.04 9.69
C LYS A 18 -16.81 -24.43 11.00
N GLU A 19 -17.43 -25.23 11.88
CA GLU A 19 -16.82 -25.69 13.13
C GLU A 19 -15.77 -26.80 12.92
N ASP A 20 -15.74 -27.42 11.74
CA ASP A 20 -14.84 -28.54 11.44
C ASP A 20 -13.43 -28.10 11.00
N VAL A 21 -13.09 -26.81 11.10
CA VAL A 21 -11.74 -26.27 10.81
C VAL A 21 -10.60 -27.08 11.47
N PRO A 22 -10.70 -27.53 12.73
CA PRO A 22 -9.65 -28.38 13.32
C PRO A 22 -9.48 -29.75 12.66
N LEU A 23 -10.51 -30.26 11.98
CA LEU A 23 -10.51 -31.57 11.32
C LEU A 23 -10.01 -31.50 9.87
N VAL A 24 -10.38 -30.44 9.15
CA VAL A 24 -10.22 -30.37 7.69
C VAL A 24 -9.58 -29.06 7.20
N GLY A 25 -9.14 -28.21 8.12
CA GLY A 25 -8.63 -26.88 7.79
C GLY A 25 -9.70 -25.91 7.32
N GLY A 26 -9.28 -24.66 7.16
CA GLY A 26 -10.16 -23.54 6.86
C GLY A 26 -10.91 -23.66 5.53
N LYS A 27 -10.18 -24.00 4.45
CA LYS A 27 -10.76 -24.11 3.10
C LYS A 27 -11.82 -25.20 2.99
N CYS A 28 -11.52 -26.42 3.44
CA CYS A 28 -12.49 -27.53 3.37
C CYS A 28 -13.73 -27.25 4.22
N ALA A 29 -13.56 -26.69 5.42
CA ALA A 29 -14.68 -26.32 6.28
C ALA A 29 -15.57 -25.27 5.60
N ASN A 30 -14.96 -24.27 4.95
CA ASN A 30 -15.66 -23.23 4.22
C ASN A 30 -16.35 -23.74 2.93
N LEU A 31 -15.75 -24.70 2.22
CA LEU A 31 -16.41 -25.39 1.09
C LEU A 31 -17.66 -26.13 1.56
N GLY A 32 -17.58 -26.84 2.68
CA GLY A 32 -18.73 -27.51 3.28
C GLY A 32 -19.81 -26.53 3.74
N GLU A 33 -19.41 -25.44 4.39
CA GLU A 33 -20.32 -24.37 4.81
C GLU A 33 -21.13 -23.81 3.62
N MET A 34 -20.46 -23.53 2.50
CA MET A 34 -21.12 -23.04 1.28
C MET A 34 -22.11 -24.07 0.68
N ILE A 35 -21.74 -25.35 0.62
CA ILE A 35 -22.62 -26.42 0.13
C ILE A 35 -23.90 -26.49 0.96
N ASN A 36 -23.78 -26.39 2.28
CA ASN A 36 -24.92 -26.46 3.19
C ASN A 36 -25.80 -25.21 3.16
N ALA A 37 -25.25 -24.07 2.72
CA ALA A 37 -26.01 -22.85 2.39
C ALA A 37 -26.68 -22.89 1.00
N GLY A 38 -26.57 -24.02 0.28
CA GLY A 38 -27.16 -24.19 -1.06
C GLY A 38 -26.46 -23.35 -2.14
N ILE A 39 -25.16 -23.09 -1.97
CA ILE A 39 -24.30 -22.46 -2.97
C ILE A 39 -23.73 -23.58 -3.87
N PRO A 40 -23.73 -23.42 -5.21
CA PRO A 40 -23.26 -24.44 -6.13
C PRO A 40 -21.72 -24.53 -6.07
N VAL A 41 -21.22 -25.46 -5.26
CA VAL A 41 -19.79 -25.77 -5.15
C VAL A 41 -19.54 -27.11 -5.83
N PRO A 42 -18.45 -27.28 -6.61
CA PRO A 42 -18.14 -28.56 -7.22
C PRO A 42 -17.98 -29.66 -6.16
N PRO A 43 -18.53 -30.87 -6.41
CA PRO A 43 -18.51 -31.95 -5.43
C PRO A 43 -17.09 -32.43 -5.15
N GLY A 44 -16.87 -32.91 -3.93
CA GLY A 44 -15.56 -33.37 -3.50
C GLY A 44 -15.52 -33.81 -2.04
N PHE A 45 -14.33 -34.12 -1.57
CA PHE A 45 -14.08 -34.62 -0.22
C PHE A 45 -12.77 -34.06 0.35
N ALA A 46 -12.68 -34.03 1.67
CA ALA A 46 -11.50 -33.63 2.41
C ALA A 46 -10.80 -34.87 2.98
N ILE A 47 -9.49 -34.95 2.76
CA ILE A 47 -8.59 -35.86 3.48
C ILE A 47 -8.22 -35.16 4.78
N SER A 48 -8.58 -35.74 5.92
CA SER A 48 -8.56 -35.04 7.20
C SER A 48 -7.15 -34.77 7.71
N ALA A 49 -7.03 -33.79 8.62
CA ALA A 49 -5.83 -33.54 9.40
C ALA A 49 -5.40 -34.78 10.23
N TYR A 50 -6.36 -35.63 10.60
CA TYR A 50 -6.08 -36.91 11.27
C TYR A 50 -5.36 -37.89 10.33
N ALA A 51 -5.72 -37.96 9.05
CA ALA A 51 -5.00 -38.80 8.08
C ALA A 51 -3.53 -38.36 7.94
N TYR A 52 -3.26 -37.06 7.90
CA TYR A 52 -1.89 -36.53 7.91
C TYR A 52 -1.13 -36.89 9.19
N LYS A 53 -1.78 -36.73 10.35
CA LYS A 53 -1.20 -37.11 11.64
C LYS A 53 -0.85 -38.61 11.67
N LEU A 54 -1.78 -39.46 11.25
CA LEU A 54 -1.60 -40.91 11.20
C LEU A 54 -0.47 -41.31 10.24
N PHE A 55 -0.36 -40.64 9.09
CA PHE A 55 0.76 -40.82 8.16
C PHE A 55 2.11 -40.54 8.84
N LEU A 56 2.25 -39.43 9.58
CA LEU A 56 3.50 -39.11 10.27
C LEU A 56 3.84 -40.12 11.39
N GLU A 57 2.82 -40.59 12.11
CA GLU A 57 2.95 -41.52 13.24
C GLU A 57 3.29 -42.94 12.78
N GLU A 58 2.51 -43.52 11.86
CA GLU A 58 2.70 -44.91 11.39
C GLU A 58 4.01 -45.10 10.60
N THR A 59 4.46 -44.06 9.90
CA THR A 59 5.72 -44.12 9.13
C THR A 59 6.95 -43.78 10.00
N GLY A 60 6.73 -43.26 11.22
CA GLY A 60 7.80 -42.88 12.15
C GLY A 60 8.65 -41.69 11.69
N ILE A 61 8.20 -40.92 10.67
CA ILE A 61 8.97 -39.79 10.15
C ILE A 61 8.76 -38.50 10.95
N ALA A 62 7.74 -38.41 11.81
CA ALA A 62 7.42 -37.23 12.61
C ALA A 62 8.66 -36.64 13.30
N ASN A 63 9.35 -37.45 14.11
CA ASN A 63 10.53 -37.02 14.87
C ASN A 63 11.68 -36.56 13.96
N LYS A 64 11.87 -37.19 12.80
CA LYS A 64 12.90 -36.83 11.82
C LYS A 64 12.62 -35.47 11.19
N VAL A 65 11.35 -35.18 10.88
CA VAL A 65 10.96 -33.87 10.33
C VAL A 65 11.31 -32.75 11.32
N TYR A 66 10.95 -32.91 12.59
CA TYR A 66 11.21 -31.88 13.59
C TYR A 66 12.69 -31.76 13.97
N SER A 67 13.45 -32.88 13.97
CA SER A 67 14.89 -32.84 14.19
C SER A 67 15.62 -32.10 13.06
N ILE A 68 15.24 -32.31 11.80
CA ILE A 68 15.84 -31.60 10.65
C ILE A 68 15.70 -30.08 10.82
N ILE A 69 14.51 -29.59 11.23
CA ILE A 69 14.30 -28.15 11.48
C ILE A 69 15.23 -27.67 12.59
N LYS A 70 15.26 -28.38 13.73
CA LYS A 70 16.05 -27.99 14.90
C LYS A 70 17.57 -28.03 14.65
N GLU A 71 18.04 -28.97 13.85
CA GLU A 71 19.46 -29.17 13.54
C GLU A 71 19.97 -28.23 12.45
N THR A 72 19.10 -27.90 11.48
CA THR A 72 19.46 -27.11 10.29
C THR A 72 19.23 -25.62 10.53
N VAL A 73 18.13 -25.23 11.18
CA VAL A 73 17.79 -23.83 11.49
C VAL A 73 18.38 -23.45 12.85
N LYS A 74 19.65 -23.02 12.84
CA LYS A 74 20.36 -22.53 14.03
C LYS A 74 20.30 -21.02 14.17
N ASP A 75 20.31 -20.30 13.04
CA ASP A 75 20.08 -18.87 12.98
C ASP A 75 18.68 -18.58 12.42
N PRO A 76 17.74 -18.06 13.23
CA PRO A 76 16.39 -17.74 12.79
C PRO A 76 16.29 -16.68 11.68
N ASN A 77 17.38 -15.99 11.35
CA ASN A 77 17.41 -14.93 10.35
C ASN A 77 18.17 -15.30 9.07
N ASP A 78 18.70 -16.52 8.94
CA ASP A 78 19.42 -16.98 7.74
C ASP A 78 18.48 -17.73 6.78
N PRO A 79 18.08 -17.13 5.63
CA PRO A 79 17.16 -17.76 4.68
C PRO A 79 17.65 -19.10 4.12
N LYS A 80 18.97 -19.30 3.97
CA LYS A 80 19.54 -20.52 3.36
C LYS A 80 19.28 -21.76 4.22
N GLN A 81 19.27 -21.60 5.54
CA GLN A 81 18.99 -22.70 6.47
C GLN A 81 17.54 -23.19 6.34
N TYR A 82 16.61 -22.28 6.05
CA TYR A 82 15.21 -22.63 5.81
C TYR A 82 15.00 -23.33 4.47
N GLU A 83 15.74 -22.93 3.43
CA GLU A 83 15.75 -23.61 2.14
C GLU A 83 16.26 -25.04 2.25
N GLU A 84 17.39 -25.23 2.95
CA GLU A 84 17.99 -26.55 3.18
C GLU A 84 17.07 -27.46 4.00
N ALA A 85 16.51 -26.96 5.12
CA ALA A 85 15.58 -27.71 5.95
C ALA A 85 14.33 -28.11 5.16
N SER A 86 13.75 -27.17 4.40
CA SER A 86 12.60 -27.42 3.53
C SER A 86 12.89 -28.53 2.51
N ALA A 87 14.01 -28.44 1.78
CA ALA A 87 14.37 -29.43 0.77
C ALA A 87 14.47 -30.85 1.35
N LYS A 88 15.17 -30.99 2.49
CA LYS A 88 15.31 -32.28 3.20
C LYS A 88 13.97 -32.84 3.67
N ILE A 89 13.14 -32.01 4.29
CA ILE A 89 11.84 -32.43 4.83
C ILE A 89 10.86 -32.81 3.72
N ARG A 90 10.80 -32.00 2.66
CA ARG A 90 9.91 -32.27 1.52
C ARG A 90 10.29 -33.58 0.84
N GLN A 91 11.58 -33.80 0.60
CA GLN A 91 12.07 -35.06 0.04
C GLN A 91 11.70 -36.26 0.93
N LEU A 92 11.84 -36.13 2.25
CA LEU A 92 11.46 -37.18 3.20
C LEU A 92 9.96 -37.51 3.12
N ILE A 93 9.10 -36.51 3.14
CA ILE A 93 7.63 -36.71 3.08
C ILE A 93 7.22 -37.31 1.73
N GLU A 94 7.76 -36.79 0.63
CA GLU A 94 7.37 -37.20 -0.73
C GLU A 94 7.87 -38.60 -1.10
N SER A 95 9.01 -39.03 -0.55
CA SER A 95 9.55 -40.39 -0.75
C SER A 95 8.93 -41.43 0.19
N THR A 96 8.26 -41.01 1.27
CA THR A 96 7.62 -41.93 2.22
C THR A 96 6.29 -42.46 1.63
N PRO A 97 6.08 -43.79 1.57
CA PRO A 97 4.80 -44.36 1.15
C PRO A 97 3.66 -44.00 2.09
N ILE A 98 2.46 -43.72 1.55
CA ILE A 98 1.26 -43.55 2.39
C ILE A 98 0.86 -44.92 2.96
N PRO A 99 0.53 -45.04 4.26
CA PRO A 99 -0.05 -46.26 4.82
C PRO A 99 -1.26 -46.78 4.04
N SER A 100 -1.34 -48.11 3.89
CA SER A 100 -2.36 -48.75 3.05
C SER A 100 -3.80 -48.46 3.48
N SER A 101 -4.05 -48.19 4.76
CA SER A 101 -5.34 -47.79 5.31
C SER A 101 -5.82 -46.46 4.73
N ILE A 102 -4.93 -45.45 4.72
CA ILE A 102 -5.20 -44.11 4.19
C ILE A 102 -5.32 -44.16 2.66
N GLU A 103 -4.40 -44.87 2.00
CA GLU A 103 -4.42 -44.99 0.54
C GLU A 103 -5.72 -45.62 0.03
N LYS A 104 -6.17 -46.72 0.65
CA LYS A 104 -7.44 -47.37 0.31
C LYS A 104 -8.63 -46.43 0.49
N ALA A 105 -8.68 -45.70 1.60
CA ALA A 105 -9.75 -44.73 1.87
C ALA A 105 -9.81 -43.62 0.81
N ILE A 106 -8.65 -43.05 0.41
CA ILE A 106 -8.57 -42.03 -0.63
C ILE A 106 -9.09 -42.57 -1.97
N ARG A 107 -8.65 -43.77 -2.37
CA ARG A 107 -9.05 -44.40 -3.64
C ARG A 107 -10.54 -44.75 -3.66
N GLU A 108 -11.08 -45.22 -2.54
CA GLU A 108 -12.50 -45.53 -2.41
C GLU A 108 -13.37 -44.29 -2.57
N TYR A 109 -13.03 -43.19 -1.89
CA TYR A 109 -13.75 -41.92 -2.04
C TYR A 109 -13.61 -41.31 -3.44
N TYR A 110 -12.45 -41.47 -4.09
CA TYR A 110 -12.27 -41.08 -5.48
C TYR A 110 -13.17 -41.89 -6.42
N LYS A 111 -13.29 -43.20 -6.21
CA LYS A 111 -14.22 -44.04 -6.98
C LYS A 111 -15.68 -43.62 -6.74
N MET A 112 -16.07 -43.38 -5.49
CA MET A 112 -17.40 -42.89 -5.17
C MET A 112 -17.68 -41.51 -5.80
N LEU A 113 -16.68 -40.64 -5.88
CA LEU A 113 -16.80 -39.34 -6.56
C LEU A 113 -17.03 -39.55 -8.06
N ASN A 114 -16.28 -40.46 -8.69
CA ASN A 114 -16.46 -40.84 -10.10
C ASN A 114 -17.91 -41.30 -10.37
N ASP A 115 -18.44 -42.18 -9.51
CA ASP A 115 -19.82 -42.66 -9.59
C ASP A 115 -20.84 -41.51 -9.45
N ARG A 116 -20.62 -40.60 -8.48
CA ARG A 116 -21.50 -39.43 -8.23
C ARG A 116 -21.55 -38.46 -9.41
N VAL A 117 -20.44 -38.28 -10.12
CA VAL A 117 -20.34 -37.32 -11.24
C VAL A 117 -20.53 -37.96 -12.60
N GLY A 118 -20.79 -39.28 -12.65
CA GLY A 118 -21.00 -40.03 -13.89
C GLY A 118 -19.77 -40.11 -14.79
N ALA A 119 -18.57 -40.14 -14.22
CA ALA A 119 -17.31 -40.20 -14.97
C ALA A 119 -16.55 -41.50 -14.71
N VAL A 120 -15.84 -42.02 -15.71
CA VAL A 120 -14.95 -43.19 -15.51
C VAL A 120 -13.76 -42.80 -14.61
N GLU A 121 -13.15 -41.65 -14.90
CA GLU A 121 -12.12 -41.03 -14.07
C GLU A 121 -12.30 -39.51 -14.10
N ALA A 122 -12.79 -38.94 -13.00
CA ALA A 122 -12.99 -37.51 -12.88
C ALA A 122 -11.66 -36.77 -12.71
N PHE A 123 -11.50 -35.64 -13.41
CA PHE A 123 -10.41 -34.72 -13.12
C PHE A 123 -10.70 -33.98 -11.82
N VAL A 124 -9.71 -33.87 -10.93
CA VAL A 124 -9.85 -33.23 -9.62
C VAL A 124 -8.75 -32.19 -9.37
N ALA A 125 -9.10 -31.14 -8.63
CA ALA A 125 -8.16 -30.23 -8.00
C ALA A 125 -7.77 -30.81 -6.63
N VAL A 126 -6.48 -30.82 -6.35
CA VAL A 126 -5.93 -31.23 -5.06
C VAL A 126 -5.34 -29.99 -4.39
N ARG A 127 -6.01 -29.48 -3.35
CA ARG A 127 -5.69 -28.20 -2.70
C ARG A 127 -5.34 -28.44 -1.24
N SER A 128 -4.30 -27.76 -0.77
CA SER A 128 -3.92 -27.70 0.64
C SER A 128 -4.91 -26.87 1.45
N SER A 129 -5.28 -27.36 2.64
CA SER A 129 -6.20 -26.72 3.59
C SER A 129 -5.62 -26.85 5.00
N ALA A 130 -4.81 -25.89 5.45
CA ALA A 130 -4.17 -25.99 6.77
C ALA A 130 -5.14 -25.59 7.90
N THR A 131 -4.97 -26.22 9.07
CA THR A 131 -5.77 -25.95 10.29
C THR A 131 -5.53 -24.56 10.88
N ALA A 132 -4.45 -23.88 10.47
CA ALA A 132 -4.05 -22.56 10.93
C ALA A 132 -4.09 -21.48 9.83
N GLU A 133 -4.60 -21.79 8.62
CA GLU A 133 -4.54 -20.91 7.45
C GLU A 133 -5.35 -19.62 7.57
N ASP A 134 -6.46 -19.68 8.33
CA ASP A 134 -7.46 -18.61 8.49
C ASP A 134 -7.51 -18.00 9.90
N LEU A 135 -6.42 -18.11 10.67
CA LEU A 135 -6.33 -17.42 11.96
C LEU A 135 -6.24 -15.90 11.72
N PRO A 136 -6.98 -15.05 12.48
CA PRO A 136 -7.04 -13.60 12.28
C PRO A 136 -5.67 -12.90 12.24
N ASP A 137 -4.68 -13.45 12.94
CA ASP A 137 -3.33 -12.91 13.07
C ASP A 137 -2.27 -13.63 12.20
N ALA A 138 -2.68 -14.64 11.42
CA ALA A 138 -1.78 -15.49 10.63
C ALA A 138 -2.37 -15.85 9.26
N SER A 139 -2.32 -14.91 8.31
CA SER A 139 -2.68 -15.20 6.92
C SER A 139 -1.55 -15.96 6.21
N PHE A 140 -1.73 -17.26 5.97
CA PHE A 140 -0.81 -18.10 5.15
C PHE A 140 -1.09 -17.95 3.64
N ALA A 141 -1.74 -16.87 3.22
CA ALA A 141 -2.24 -16.67 1.86
C ALA A 141 -1.13 -16.83 0.79
N GLY A 142 -1.40 -17.67 -0.20
CA GLY A 142 -0.54 -17.90 -1.37
C GLY A 142 0.73 -18.70 -1.09
N GLN A 143 0.90 -19.32 0.09
CA GLN A 143 2.12 -20.07 0.43
C GLN A 143 2.06 -21.58 0.19
N GLN A 144 0.89 -22.13 -0.15
CA GLN A 144 0.65 -23.57 -0.23
C GLN A 144 0.22 -24.02 -1.64
N GLU A 145 0.59 -25.25 -1.99
CA GLU A 145 0.48 -25.76 -3.36
C GLU A 145 -0.95 -26.20 -3.70
N THR A 146 -1.35 -25.94 -4.95
CA THR A 146 -2.59 -26.41 -5.58
C THR A 146 -2.23 -27.12 -6.88
N PHE A 147 -2.79 -28.31 -7.08
CA PHE A 147 -2.58 -29.10 -8.29
C PHE A 147 -3.90 -29.27 -9.03
N LEU A 148 -3.92 -28.89 -10.31
CA LEU A 148 -5.11 -28.90 -11.15
C LEU A 148 -5.07 -30.09 -12.12
N ASN A 149 -6.27 -30.53 -12.54
CA ASN A 149 -6.45 -31.59 -13.54
C ASN A 149 -5.76 -32.93 -13.19
N VAL A 150 -5.76 -33.29 -11.90
CA VAL A 150 -5.28 -34.59 -11.44
C VAL A 150 -6.27 -35.68 -11.84
N LYS A 151 -5.79 -36.80 -12.37
CA LYS A 151 -6.63 -37.90 -12.88
C LYS A 151 -6.11 -39.26 -12.41
N GLY A 152 -7.02 -40.08 -11.91
CA GLY A 152 -6.74 -41.44 -11.46
C GLY A 152 -6.25 -41.50 -10.01
N GLY A 153 -6.43 -42.66 -9.39
CA GLY A 153 -6.12 -42.86 -7.97
C GLY A 153 -4.63 -42.74 -7.64
N ASP A 154 -3.76 -43.15 -8.56
CA ASP A 154 -2.30 -43.10 -8.35
C ASP A 154 -1.79 -41.66 -8.32
N GLU A 155 -2.23 -40.86 -9.28
CA GLU A 155 -1.85 -39.45 -9.37
C GLU A 155 -2.43 -38.65 -8.19
N LEU A 156 -3.66 -38.96 -7.77
CA LEU A 156 -4.27 -38.37 -6.59
C LEU A 156 -3.43 -38.63 -5.33
N VAL A 157 -3.07 -39.89 -5.06
CA VAL A 157 -2.23 -40.27 -3.91
C VAL A 157 -0.86 -39.57 -3.95
N TYR A 158 -0.29 -39.42 -5.15
CA TYR A 158 0.95 -38.67 -5.32
C TYR A 158 0.81 -37.19 -4.93
N TYR A 159 -0.21 -36.48 -5.43
CA TYR A 159 -0.40 -35.06 -5.13
C TYR A 159 -0.88 -34.80 -3.70
N VAL A 160 -1.55 -35.75 -3.06
CA VAL A 160 -1.85 -35.68 -1.61
C VAL A 160 -0.56 -35.57 -0.80
N ARG A 161 0.47 -36.38 -1.12
CA ARG A 161 1.79 -36.27 -0.47
C ARG A 161 2.47 -34.93 -0.74
N LYS A 162 2.35 -34.39 -1.97
CA LYS A 162 2.87 -33.07 -2.31
C LYS A 162 2.19 -31.96 -1.49
N CYS A 163 0.86 -32.02 -1.33
CA CYS A 163 0.16 -31.09 -0.45
C CYS A 163 0.63 -31.21 1.00
N TRP A 164 0.85 -32.42 1.52
CA TRP A 164 1.41 -32.60 2.86
C TRP A 164 2.83 -32.06 3.00
N SER A 165 3.69 -32.24 2.00
CA SER A 165 5.05 -31.70 2.01
C SER A 165 5.06 -30.16 1.92
N SER A 166 4.07 -29.56 1.26
CA SER A 166 3.91 -28.10 1.14
C SER A 166 3.74 -27.38 2.49
N LEU A 167 3.37 -28.11 3.55
CA LEU A 167 3.38 -27.55 4.90
C LEU A 167 4.78 -27.08 5.33
N PHE A 168 5.85 -27.58 4.71
CA PHE A 168 7.25 -27.31 5.04
C PHE A 168 8.00 -26.55 3.93
N THR A 169 7.33 -25.66 3.19
CA THR A 169 8.05 -24.69 2.33
C THR A 169 8.96 -23.77 3.17
N PRO A 170 10.03 -23.17 2.59
CA PRO A 170 10.95 -22.33 3.35
C PRO A 170 10.23 -21.19 4.08
N ARG A 171 9.28 -20.54 3.40
CA ARG A 171 8.44 -19.47 3.92
C ARG A 171 7.54 -19.93 5.08
N ALA A 172 6.94 -21.11 4.98
CA ALA A 172 6.10 -21.67 6.02
C ALA A 172 6.90 -22.09 7.27
N ILE A 173 8.12 -22.63 7.09
CA ILE A 173 9.03 -22.93 8.20
C ILE A 173 9.45 -21.63 8.89
N PHE A 174 9.99 -20.67 8.14
CA PHE A 174 10.43 -19.36 8.64
C PHE A 174 9.33 -18.66 9.44
N TYR A 175 8.13 -18.55 8.88
CA TYR A 175 7.01 -17.87 9.52
C TYR A 175 6.64 -18.48 10.87
N ARG A 176 6.54 -19.82 10.94
CA ARG A 176 6.21 -20.51 12.20
C ARG A 176 7.32 -20.37 13.23
N THR A 177 8.59 -20.45 12.82
CA THR A 177 9.72 -20.24 13.72
C THR A 177 9.72 -18.82 14.29
N GLN A 178 9.52 -17.80 13.46
CA GLN A 178 9.48 -16.38 13.87
C GLN A 178 8.30 -16.07 14.81
N LYS A 179 7.15 -16.71 14.60
CA LYS A 179 5.97 -16.56 15.47
C LYS A 179 5.99 -17.46 16.70
N GLY A 180 7.00 -18.32 16.86
CA GLY A 180 7.10 -19.26 17.98
C GLY A 180 6.04 -20.37 17.97
N PHE A 181 5.44 -20.67 16.81
CA PHE A 181 4.46 -21.76 16.69
C PHE A 181 5.16 -23.12 16.62
N PRO A 182 4.85 -24.07 17.52
CA PRO A 182 5.41 -25.42 17.43
C PRO A 182 4.98 -26.10 16.13
N HIS A 183 5.96 -26.53 15.32
CA HIS A 183 5.71 -27.21 14.04
C HIS A 183 4.88 -28.49 14.20
N GLU A 184 4.99 -29.15 15.35
CA GLU A 184 4.23 -30.35 15.73
C GLU A 184 2.72 -30.13 15.86
N LYS A 185 2.29 -28.89 16.13
CA LYS A 185 0.88 -28.57 16.39
C LYS A 185 0.11 -28.14 15.16
N VAL A 186 0.78 -27.93 14.03
CA VAL A 186 0.14 -27.49 12.79
C VAL A 186 -0.13 -28.71 11.92
N LEU A 187 -1.41 -29.00 11.70
CA LEU A 187 -1.84 -30.08 10.81
C LEU A 187 -2.41 -29.52 9.51
N ILE A 188 -2.39 -30.35 8.48
CA ILE A 188 -2.88 -30.00 7.14
C ILE A 188 -3.89 -31.04 6.65
N SER A 189 -4.99 -30.55 6.09
CA SER A 189 -5.94 -31.32 5.31
C SER A 189 -5.69 -31.10 3.82
N VAL A 190 -6.20 -32.01 3.00
CA VAL A 190 -6.17 -31.89 1.54
C VAL A 190 -7.59 -31.95 1.00
N ALA A 191 -8.00 -30.90 0.30
CA ALA A 191 -9.26 -30.83 -0.42
C ALA A 191 -9.10 -31.51 -1.79
N VAL A 192 -9.97 -32.47 -2.10
CA VAL A 192 -10.06 -33.13 -3.40
C VAL A 192 -11.40 -32.76 -4.02
N GLN A 193 -11.38 -31.88 -5.01
CA GLN A 193 -12.58 -31.26 -5.58
C GLN A 193 -12.68 -31.57 -7.07
N LYS A 194 -13.86 -31.91 -7.58
CA LYS A 194 -14.08 -32.08 -9.03
C LYS A 194 -13.63 -30.81 -9.78
N MET A 195 -12.79 -30.97 -10.80
CA MET A 195 -12.41 -29.87 -11.70
C MET A 195 -13.62 -29.43 -12.51
N VAL A 196 -13.84 -28.12 -12.54
CA VAL A 196 -14.77 -27.47 -13.46
C VAL A 196 -14.06 -27.29 -14.80
N ASN A 197 -14.66 -27.78 -15.89
CA ASN A 197 -14.08 -27.63 -17.23
C ASN A 197 -14.35 -26.21 -17.74
N SER A 198 -13.61 -25.25 -17.20
CA SER A 198 -14.03 -23.85 -17.22
C SER A 198 -13.99 -23.27 -18.64
N LYS A 199 -15.11 -22.75 -19.13
CA LYS A 199 -15.18 -21.80 -20.25
C LYS A 199 -14.56 -20.47 -19.83
N ALA A 200 -14.94 -20.00 -18.65
CA ALA A 200 -14.44 -18.78 -18.04
C ALA A 200 -14.36 -18.97 -16.53
N ALA A 201 -13.47 -18.25 -15.88
CA ALA A 201 -13.31 -18.26 -14.43
C ALA A 201 -12.72 -16.93 -13.97
N GLY A 202 -12.84 -16.65 -12.67
CA GLY A 202 -12.32 -15.42 -12.12
C GLY A 202 -12.71 -15.19 -10.67
N VAL A 203 -12.72 -13.92 -10.29
CA VAL A 203 -12.96 -13.45 -8.92
C VAL A 203 -14.10 -12.45 -8.89
N MET A 204 -14.83 -12.40 -7.78
CA MET A 204 -15.85 -11.40 -7.55
C MET A 204 -15.85 -10.91 -6.10
N PHE A 205 -16.05 -9.61 -5.94
CA PHE A 205 -16.09 -8.92 -4.67
C PHE A 205 -17.51 -8.44 -4.41
N THR A 206 -18.01 -8.66 -3.20
CA THR A 206 -19.34 -8.16 -2.79
C THR A 206 -19.30 -6.68 -2.40
N LEU A 207 -18.24 -5.96 -2.75
CA LEU A 207 -18.14 -4.50 -2.69
C LEU A 207 -17.17 -4.05 -3.77
N HIS A 208 -17.08 -2.75 -4.02
CA HIS A 208 -16.04 -2.24 -4.90
C HIS A 208 -14.68 -2.23 -4.17
N PRO A 209 -13.70 -3.06 -4.58
CA PRO A 209 -12.47 -3.29 -3.78
C PRO A 209 -11.60 -2.04 -3.61
N VAL A 210 -11.68 -1.09 -4.55
CA VAL A 210 -10.93 0.19 -4.50
C VAL A 210 -11.63 1.27 -3.67
N THR A 211 -12.95 1.44 -3.81
CA THR A 211 -13.69 2.56 -3.19
C THR A 211 -14.37 2.16 -1.89
N GLY A 212 -14.53 0.86 -1.62
CA GLY A 212 -15.29 0.34 -0.49
C GLY A 212 -16.81 0.37 -0.67
N ASP A 213 -17.32 0.75 -1.86
CA ASP A 213 -18.75 0.86 -2.11
C ASP A 213 -19.46 -0.50 -1.99
N ARG A 214 -20.20 -0.69 -0.90
CA ARG A 214 -20.98 -1.90 -0.59
C ARG A 214 -22.27 -2.03 -1.39
N SER A 215 -22.66 -1.01 -2.17
CA SER A 215 -23.82 -1.09 -3.06
C SER A 215 -23.52 -1.85 -4.36
N LYS A 216 -22.25 -2.19 -4.63
CA LYS A 216 -21.80 -2.83 -5.88
C LYS A 216 -21.28 -4.25 -5.64
N ILE A 217 -21.36 -5.05 -6.70
CA ILE A 217 -20.63 -6.30 -6.85
C ILE A 217 -19.70 -6.11 -8.06
N VAL A 218 -18.41 -6.40 -7.88
CA VAL A 218 -17.42 -6.33 -8.96
C VAL A 218 -17.04 -7.75 -9.33
N ILE A 219 -17.23 -8.13 -10.60
CA ILE A 219 -16.91 -9.45 -11.14
C ILE A 219 -15.80 -9.28 -12.17
N GLU A 220 -14.70 -9.99 -12.01
CA GLU A 220 -13.58 -10.02 -12.95
C GLU A 220 -13.39 -11.44 -13.47
N GLY A 221 -13.33 -11.60 -14.79
CA GLY A 221 -13.28 -12.92 -15.44
C GLY A 221 -12.35 -12.98 -16.64
N ALA A 222 -11.79 -14.16 -16.88
CA ALA A 222 -11.03 -14.46 -18.09
C ALA A 222 -11.43 -15.81 -18.70
N TRP A 223 -10.94 -16.08 -19.91
CA TRP A 223 -11.12 -17.36 -20.58
C TRP A 223 -10.35 -18.48 -19.87
N GLY A 224 -10.94 -19.68 -19.82
CA GLY A 224 -10.32 -20.87 -19.26
C GLY A 224 -10.38 -20.92 -17.73
N LEU A 225 -9.36 -21.53 -17.12
CA LEU A 225 -9.20 -21.70 -15.67
C LEU A 225 -8.80 -20.38 -15.00
N GLY A 226 -9.20 -20.21 -13.73
CA GLY A 226 -8.98 -18.96 -12.97
C GLY A 226 -7.51 -18.62 -12.68
N GLU A 227 -6.58 -19.52 -12.98
CA GLU A 227 -5.13 -19.34 -12.80
C GLU A 227 -4.61 -18.09 -13.53
N ALA A 228 -5.17 -17.75 -14.71
CA ALA A 228 -4.80 -16.54 -15.45
C ALA A 228 -5.09 -15.25 -14.67
N VAL A 229 -6.21 -15.21 -13.95
CA VAL A 229 -6.67 -14.05 -13.18
C VAL A 229 -5.88 -13.94 -11.88
N VAL A 230 -5.74 -15.04 -11.16
CA VAL A 230 -5.05 -15.08 -9.85
C VAL A 230 -3.55 -14.79 -9.98
N SER A 231 -2.91 -15.23 -11.07
CA SER A 231 -1.48 -14.96 -11.33
C SER A 231 -1.22 -13.56 -11.91
N GLY A 232 -2.25 -12.85 -12.37
CA GLY A 232 -2.12 -11.59 -13.11
C GLY A 232 -1.55 -11.76 -14.52
N ALA A 233 -1.52 -12.98 -15.07
CA ALA A 233 -1.03 -13.27 -16.42
C ALA A 233 -1.90 -12.65 -17.53
N VAL A 234 -3.16 -12.32 -17.22
CA VAL A 234 -4.09 -11.68 -18.15
C VAL A 234 -4.76 -10.48 -17.48
N THR A 235 -5.07 -9.44 -18.25
CA THR A 235 -6.03 -8.42 -17.82
C THR A 235 -7.45 -8.99 -18.01
N PRO A 236 -8.23 -9.21 -16.94
CA PRO A 236 -9.56 -9.81 -17.05
C PRO A 236 -10.58 -8.82 -17.59
N ASP A 237 -11.71 -9.32 -18.08
CA ASP A 237 -12.91 -8.52 -18.24
C ASP A 237 -13.43 -8.10 -16.87
N ARG A 238 -14.02 -6.91 -16.78
CA ARG A 238 -14.54 -6.36 -15.52
C ARG A 238 -15.98 -5.95 -15.68
N PHE A 239 -16.83 -6.47 -14.80
CA PHE A 239 -18.27 -6.22 -14.77
C PHE A 239 -18.64 -5.64 -13.42
N ILE A 240 -19.39 -4.54 -13.41
CA ILE A 240 -19.90 -3.92 -12.17
C ILE A 240 -21.42 -4.10 -12.16
N VAL A 241 -21.93 -4.70 -11.10
CA VAL A 241 -23.36 -4.97 -10.91
C VAL A 241 -23.85 -4.19 -9.69
N ASP A 242 -25.03 -3.59 -9.81
CA ASP A 242 -25.73 -2.99 -8.68
C ASP A 242 -26.29 -4.07 -7.77
N LYS A 243 -25.89 -4.11 -6.49
CA LYS A 243 -26.26 -5.20 -5.57
C LYS A 243 -27.75 -5.21 -5.24
N ALA A 244 -28.40 -4.05 -5.22
CA ALA A 244 -29.82 -3.94 -4.89
C ALA A 244 -30.70 -4.41 -6.05
N THR A 245 -30.41 -3.94 -7.26
CA THR A 245 -31.25 -4.18 -8.45
C THR A 245 -30.77 -5.34 -9.33
N LEU A 246 -29.55 -5.85 -9.10
CA LEU A 246 -28.84 -6.84 -9.92
C LEU A 246 -28.63 -6.40 -11.38
N LYS A 247 -28.76 -5.10 -11.67
CA LYS A 247 -28.50 -4.56 -13.00
C LYS A 247 -27.00 -4.43 -13.24
N ILE A 248 -26.55 -4.86 -14.42
CA ILE A 248 -25.19 -4.65 -14.88
C ILE A 248 -25.03 -3.15 -15.19
N LEU A 249 -24.14 -2.48 -14.47
CA LEU A 249 -23.86 -1.05 -14.59
C LEU A 249 -22.74 -0.76 -15.60
N SER A 250 -21.72 -1.61 -15.63
CA SER A 250 -20.56 -1.48 -16.52
C SER A 250 -20.09 -2.85 -17.00
N LYS A 251 -19.61 -2.91 -18.25
CA LYS A 251 -18.89 -4.04 -18.83
C LYS A 251 -17.65 -3.51 -19.55
N GLU A 252 -16.49 -3.78 -18.98
CA GLU A 252 -15.19 -3.47 -19.56
C GLU A 252 -14.60 -4.77 -20.09
N VAL A 253 -14.48 -4.89 -21.41
CA VAL A 253 -13.92 -6.10 -22.05
C VAL A 253 -12.45 -5.84 -22.35
N ALA A 254 -11.58 -6.59 -21.69
CA ALA A 254 -10.14 -6.51 -21.92
C ALA A 254 -9.72 -7.45 -23.06
N GLU A 255 -8.59 -7.12 -23.69
CA GLU A 255 -7.96 -8.01 -24.67
C GLU A 255 -7.26 -9.17 -23.94
N LYS A 256 -7.95 -10.30 -23.84
CA LYS A 256 -7.46 -11.50 -23.14
C LYS A 256 -6.58 -12.32 -24.08
N THR A 257 -5.26 -12.19 -23.96
CA THR A 257 -4.28 -12.81 -24.87
C THR A 257 -3.94 -14.26 -24.53
N VAL A 258 -4.12 -14.67 -23.28
CA VAL A 258 -3.77 -16.01 -22.77
C VAL A 258 -4.93 -16.65 -22.03
N GLU A 259 -5.03 -17.98 -22.10
CA GLU A 259 -5.97 -18.80 -21.34
C GLU A 259 -5.29 -20.08 -20.84
N TYR A 260 -5.76 -20.58 -19.70
CA TYR A 260 -5.37 -21.90 -19.20
C TYR A 260 -6.49 -22.88 -19.46
N ILE A 261 -6.23 -23.92 -20.24
CA ILE A 261 -7.24 -24.93 -20.60
C ILE A 261 -6.74 -26.32 -20.25
N ARG A 262 -7.67 -27.26 -20.07
CA ARG A 262 -7.32 -28.68 -20.01
C ARG A 262 -7.01 -29.16 -21.42
N ASP A 263 -5.79 -29.63 -21.63
CA ASP A 263 -5.36 -30.23 -22.90
C ASP A 263 -6.22 -31.48 -23.18
N PRO A 264 -6.96 -31.53 -24.30
CA PRO A 264 -7.77 -32.70 -24.65
C PRO A 264 -6.98 -33.99 -24.85
N LYS A 265 -5.67 -33.91 -25.16
CA LYS A 265 -4.80 -35.07 -25.40
C LYS A 265 -4.16 -35.58 -24.13
N THR A 266 -3.51 -34.69 -23.37
CA THR A 266 -2.74 -35.07 -22.18
C THR A 266 -3.55 -35.00 -20.89
N GLY A 267 -4.68 -34.30 -20.89
CA GLY A 267 -5.48 -34.03 -19.70
C GLY A 267 -4.87 -33.01 -18.74
N LYS A 268 -3.68 -32.48 -19.03
CA LYS A 268 -2.98 -31.52 -18.17
C LYS A 268 -3.41 -30.09 -18.43
N THR A 269 -3.10 -29.20 -17.50
CA THR A 269 -3.25 -27.76 -17.70
C THR A 269 -2.25 -27.26 -18.74
N LEU A 270 -2.75 -26.59 -19.78
CA LEU A 270 -1.97 -25.98 -20.85
C LEU A 270 -2.16 -24.47 -20.80
N HIS A 271 -1.04 -23.74 -20.79
CA HIS A 271 -1.01 -22.32 -21.08
C HIS A 271 -1.08 -22.12 -22.60
N ALA A 272 -2.16 -21.52 -23.08
CA ALA A 272 -2.44 -21.35 -24.51
C ALA A 272 -2.71 -19.87 -24.84
N GLU A 273 -2.38 -19.48 -26.06
CA GLU A 273 -2.82 -18.18 -26.58
C GLU A 273 -4.29 -18.24 -26.98
N VAL A 274 -5.04 -17.20 -26.60
CA VAL A 274 -6.41 -17.02 -27.04
C VAL A 274 -6.40 -16.61 -28.52
N PRO A 275 -7.18 -17.25 -29.40
CA PRO A 275 -7.29 -16.85 -30.80
C PRO A 275 -7.74 -15.37 -30.95
N PRO A 276 -7.18 -14.60 -31.90
CA PRO A 276 -7.46 -13.16 -32.06
C PRO A 276 -8.96 -12.80 -32.06
N GLU A 277 -9.78 -13.63 -32.70
CA GLU A 277 -11.24 -13.47 -32.79
C GLU A 277 -11.96 -13.59 -31.44
N ARG A 278 -11.36 -14.27 -30.45
CA ARG A 278 -11.92 -14.46 -29.10
C ARG A 278 -11.39 -13.46 -28.07
N ARG A 279 -10.27 -12.77 -28.33
CA ARG A 279 -9.57 -11.94 -27.33
C ARG A 279 -10.43 -10.79 -26.81
N ARG A 280 -11.25 -10.19 -27.68
CA ARG A 280 -12.10 -9.02 -27.40
C ARG A 280 -13.58 -9.35 -27.23
N ILE A 281 -13.91 -10.63 -27.08
CA ILE A 281 -15.27 -11.09 -26.75
C ILE A 281 -15.36 -11.17 -25.20
N PRO A 282 -16.49 -10.75 -24.59
CA PRO A 282 -16.73 -10.98 -23.17
C PRO A 282 -16.64 -12.48 -22.81
N CYS A 283 -15.89 -12.80 -21.76
CA CYS A 283 -15.79 -14.19 -21.29
C CYS A 283 -17.08 -14.74 -20.66
N LEU A 284 -17.94 -13.84 -20.17
CA LEU A 284 -19.22 -14.14 -19.51
C LEU A 284 -20.40 -13.56 -20.29
N THR A 285 -21.53 -14.27 -20.29
CA THR A 285 -22.81 -13.74 -20.77
C THR A 285 -23.50 -12.91 -19.69
N ASP A 286 -24.50 -12.12 -20.10
CA ASP A 286 -25.28 -11.29 -19.17
C ASP A 286 -26.02 -12.14 -18.14
N GLU A 287 -26.56 -13.30 -18.54
CA GLU A 287 -27.22 -14.20 -17.60
C GLU A 287 -26.23 -14.79 -16.58
N GLU A 288 -25.03 -15.16 -17.03
CA GLU A 288 -23.95 -15.65 -16.16
C GLU A 288 -23.52 -14.57 -15.15
N ILE A 289 -23.36 -13.32 -15.58
CA ILE A 289 -23.00 -12.18 -14.71
C ILE A 289 -24.08 -11.96 -13.62
N ILE A 290 -25.35 -11.97 -14.02
CA ILE A 290 -26.47 -11.76 -13.08
C ILE A 290 -26.56 -12.91 -12.08
N GLU A 291 -26.36 -14.16 -12.53
CA GLU A 291 -26.40 -15.33 -11.64
C GLU A 291 -25.25 -15.31 -10.63
N LEU A 292 -24.03 -14.97 -11.08
CA LEU A 292 -22.89 -14.75 -10.19
C LEU A 292 -23.18 -13.66 -9.17
N ALA A 293 -23.80 -12.55 -9.56
CA ALA A 293 -24.16 -11.48 -8.63
C ALA A 293 -25.20 -11.92 -7.58
N LYS A 294 -26.19 -12.75 -7.97
CA LYS A 294 -27.14 -13.35 -7.01
C LYS A 294 -26.42 -14.25 -6.01
N LEU A 295 -25.51 -15.10 -6.48
CA LEU A 295 -24.72 -15.97 -5.62
C LEU A 295 -23.83 -15.16 -4.68
N ALA A 296 -23.14 -14.14 -5.18
CA ALA A 296 -22.30 -13.25 -4.38
C ALA A 296 -23.07 -12.60 -3.25
N LYS A 297 -24.28 -12.10 -3.53
CA LYS A 297 -25.18 -11.52 -2.53
C LYS A 297 -25.60 -12.56 -1.48
N ARG A 298 -26.01 -13.76 -1.90
CA ARG A 298 -26.38 -14.85 -0.98
C ARG A 298 -25.20 -15.27 -0.08
N ILE A 299 -23.98 -15.31 -0.63
CA ILE A 299 -22.76 -15.64 0.11
C ILE A 299 -22.47 -14.56 1.16
N GLU A 300 -22.56 -13.28 0.80
CA GLU A 300 -22.40 -12.17 1.75
C GLU A 300 -23.45 -12.19 2.86
N GLU A 301 -24.72 -12.43 2.52
CA GLU A 301 -25.83 -12.57 3.48
C GLU A 301 -25.57 -13.73 4.46
N HIS A 302 -25.05 -14.86 3.97
CA HIS A 302 -24.72 -16.02 4.80
C HIS A 302 -23.59 -15.73 5.80
N TYR A 303 -22.52 -15.08 5.34
CA TYR A 303 -21.35 -14.79 6.18
C TYR A 303 -21.45 -13.48 6.99
N GLY A 304 -22.43 -12.62 6.69
CA GLY A 304 -22.71 -11.36 7.38
C GLY A 304 -21.65 -10.27 7.20
N LYS A 305 -20.77 -10.40 6.19
CA LYS A 305 -19.68 -9.46 5.91
C LYS A 305 -19.24 -9.55 4.46
N PRO A 306 -18.60 -8.50 3.90
CA PRO A 306 -18.14 -8.51 2.51
C PRO A 306 -17.18 -9.66 2.20
N GLN A 307 -17.31 -10.22 1.00
CA GLN A 307 -16.60 -11.43 0.56
C GLN A 307 -15.79 -11.18 -0.72
N ASP A 308 -14.66 -11.89 -0.79
CA ASP A 308 -13.85 -12.18 -1.96
C ASP A 308 -14.15 -13.63 -2.39
N ILE A 309 -14.63 -13.84 -3.61
CA ILE A 309 -15.22 -15.09 -4.08
C ILE A 309 -14.59 -15.50 -5.41
N GLU A 310 -14.08 -16.72 -5.51
CA GLU A 310 -13.62 -17.33 -6.76
C GLU A 310 -14.76 -18.12 -7.41
N PHE A 311 -14.94 -17.97 -8.72
CA PHE A 311 -15.97 -18.67 -9.49
C PHE A 311 -15.41 -19.32 -10.76
N ALA A 312 -16.16 -20.29 -11.28
CA ALA A 312 -15.89 -20.95 -12.54
C ALA A 312 -17.19 -21.24 -13.29
N ILE A 313 -17.18 -21.03 -14.60
CA ILE A 313 -18.28 -21.32 -15.51
C ILE A 313 -17.92 -22.57 -16.30
N ASP A 314 -18.63 -23.66 -16.05
CA ASP A 314 -18.42 -24.93 -16.76
C ASP A 314 -18.85 -24.81 -18.24
N ARG A 315 -18.06 -25.39 -19.14
CA ARG A 315 -18.37 -25.38 -20.58
C ARG A 315 -19.26 -26.54 -21.02
N ASP A 316 -19.35 -27.60 -20.22
CA ASP A 316 -20.03 -28.85 -20.54
C ASP A 316 -21.48 -28.88 -20.00
N LEU A 317 -21.81 -27.97 -19.08
CA LEU A 317 -23.15 -27.86 -18.48
C LEU A 317 -23.96 -26.69 -19.07
N PRO A 318 -25.30 -26.79 -19.11
CA PRO A 318 -26.16 -25.67 -19.49
C PRO A 318 -26.27 -24.63 -18.38
N PHE A 319 -26.51 -23.37 -18.74
CA PHE A 319 -26.92 -22.34 -17.78
C PHE A 319 -28.33 -22.66 -17.21
N PRO A 320 -28.58 -22.47 -15.90
CA PRO A 320 -27.69 -21.90 -14.87
C PRO A 320 -26.82 -22.92 -14.11
N GLU A 321 -26.90 -24.22 -14.43
CA GLU A 321 -26.16 -25.29 -13.73
C GLU A 321 -24.64 -25.23 -13.95
N ASN A 322 -24.19 -24.46 -14.93
CA ASN A 322 -22.79 -24.26 -15.25
C ASN A 322 -22.06 -23.29 -14.31
N VAL A 323 -22.76 -22.57 -13.43
CA VAL A 323 -22.15 -21.58 -12.53
C VAL A 323 -21.72 -22.22 -11.22
N PHE A 324 -20.41 -22.26 -10.95
CA PHE A 324 -19.84 -22.81 -9.73
C PHE A 324 -19.04 -21.78 -8.93
N ILE A 325 -19.12 -21.88 -7.61
CA ILE A 325 -18.29 -21.17 -6.65
C ILE A 325 -17.21 -22.12 -6.15
N VAL A 326 -15.94 -21.74 -6.33
CA VAL A 326 -14.80 -22.61 -6.01
C VAL A 326 -14.10 -22.20 -4.71
N GLN A 327 -14.27 -20.95 -4.26
CA GLN A 327 -13.77 -20.47 -2.97
C GLN A 327 -14.51 -19.19 -2.55
N SER A 328 -14.62 -18.94 -1.24
CA SER A 328 -15.07 -17.66 -0.69
C SER A 328 -14.32 -17.38 0.60
N ARG A 329 -14.00 -16.11 0.86
CA ARG A 329 -13.40 -15.66 2.12
C ARG A 329 -13.77 -14.21 2.40
N PRO A 330 -13.66 -13.75 3.66
CA PRO A 330 -13.88 -12.34 3.98
C PRO A 330 -12.91 -11.44 3.20
N GLU A 331 -13.42 -10.35 2.64
CA GLU A 331 -12.59 -9.31 2.01
C GLU A 331 -11.76 -8.62 3.12
N THR A 332 -10.48 -8.35 2.92
CA THR A 332 -9.57 -8.02 4.04
C THR A 332 -9.40 -6.54 4.36
N VAL A 333 -9.72 -5.63 3.43
CA VAL A 333 -9.44 -4.18 3.57
C VAL A 333 -10.62 -3.43 4.18
N TRP A 334 -11.84 -3.72 3.71
CA TRP A 334 -13.06 -3.01 4.07
C TRP A 334 -13.93 -3.79 5.06
N SER A 335 -13.78 -5.11 5.18
CA SER A 335 -14.53 -5.88 6.20
C SER A 335 -14.17 -5.54 7.64
N LEU A 336 -12.96 -4.99 7.86
CA LEU A 336 -12.47 -4.55 9.17
C LEU A 336 -12.98 -3.16 9.57
N LYS A 337 -13.58 -2.41 8.63
CA LYS A 337 -14.19 -1.09 8.90
C LYS A 337 -15.68 -1.28 9.24
N ALA A 338 -16.14 -0.64 10.33
CA ALA A 338 -17.54 -0.68 10.74
C ALA A 338 -18.47 -0.08 9.67
N GLU A 339 -19.70 -0.59 9.57
CA GLU A 339 -20.70 -0.11 8.63
C GLU A 339 -21.05 1.38 8.85
N GLU A 340 -20.73 2.23 7.88
CA GLU A 340 -21.50 3.45 7.64
C GLU A 340 -22.60 3.12 6.64
N LYS A 341 -23.86 3.17 7.07
CA LYS A 341 -25.01 2.92 6.19
C LYS A 341 -25.10 4.01 5.12
N PRO A 342 -25.05 3.67 3.81
CA PRO A 342 -25.39 4.63 2.78
C PRO A 342 -26.89 4.91 2.83
N ALA A 343 -27.27 6.18 2.79
CA ALA A 343 -28.66 6.56 2.53
C ALA A 343 -29.02 6.17 1.09
N VAL A 344 -30.20 5.58 0.92
CA VAL A 344 -30.74 5.16 -0.39
C VAL A 344 -31.00 6.41 -1.24
N GLU A 345 -30.20 6.64 -2.28
CA GLU A 345 -30.45 7.66 -3.30
C GLU A 345 -31.04 7.03 -4.58
N ALA A 346 -32.05 7.68 -5.15
CA ALA A 346 -32.73 7.26 -6.37
C ALA A 346 -31.84 7.53 -7.62
N PRO A 347 -31.94 6.72 -8.70
CA PRO A 347 -31.04 6.83 -9.83
C PRO A 347 -31.32 8.08 -10.66
N ALA A 348 -30.31 8.96 -10.79
CA ALA A 348 -30.25 10.02 -11.79
C ALA A 348 -29.82 9.46 -13.16
N PRO A 349 -30.04 10.18 -14.28
CA PRO A 349 -29.79 9.68 -15.63
C PRO A 349 -28.28 9.45 -15.87
N VAL A 350 -27.93 8.31 -16.47
CA VAL A 350 -26.55 7.92 -16.75
C VAL A 350 -26.01 8.68 -17.95
N GLU A 351 -25.11 9.63 -17.73
CA GLU A 351 -24.26 10.20 -18.78
C GLU A 351 -23.27 9.14 -19.30
N LYS A 352 -23.06 9.11 -20.61
CA LYS A 352 -22.20 8.12 -21.26
C LYS A 352 -20.72 8.48 -21.07
N LEU A 353 -20.06 7.85 -20.10
CA LEU A 353 -18.63 7.95 -19.84
C LEU A 353 -17.83 7.18 -20.92
N ILE A 354 -17.02 7.88 -21.72
CA ILE A 354 -16.16 7.26 -22.74
C ILE A 354 -14.69 7.40 -22.29
N PRO A 355 -14.03 6.38 -21.75
CA PRO A 355 -12.63 6.46 -21.34
C PRO A 355 -11.71 6.48 -22.56
N VAL A 356 -10.69 7.34 -22.53
CA VAL A 356 -9.76 7.62 -23.65
C VAL A 356 -8.34 7.22 -23.30
N VAL A 357 -7.93 7.47 -22.05
CA VAL A 357 -6.58 7.17 -21.56
C VAL A 357 -6.65 6.66 -20.14
N LYS A 358 -5.77 5.70 -19.78
CA LYS A 358 -5.59 5.22 -18.41
C LYS A 358 -4.12 5.29 -18.02
N GLY A 359 -3.84 5.69 -16.78
CA GLY A 359 -2.50 5.72 -16.19
C GLY A 359 -2.54 5.51 -14.69
N LEU A 360 -1.41 5.75 -14.02
CA LEU A 360 -1.30 5.67 -12.57
C LEU A 360 -1.93 6.91 -11.91
N PRO A 361 -2.83 6.74 -10.92
CA PRO A 361 -3.47 7.86 -10.22
C PRO A 361 -2.46 8.54 -9.28
N ALA A 362 -1.73 9.52 -9.82
CA ALA A 362 -0.61 10.15 -9.14
C ALA A 362 -1.10 11.12 -8.06
N SER A 363 -2.06 12.00 -8.37
CA SER A 363 -2.65 12.95 -7.43
C SER A 363 -4.17 12.90 -7.58
N PRO A 364 -4.94 12.57 -6.52
CA PRO A 364 -6.36 12.33 -6.63
C PRO A 364 -7.16 13.61 -6.95
N GLY A 365 -8.33 13.44 -7.56
CA GLY A 365 -9.27 14.50 -7.86
C GLY A 365 -9.85 14.40 -9.28
N ILE A 366 -10.89 15.18 -9.54
CA ILE A 366 -11.60 15.19 -10.82
C ILE A 366 -11.59 16.61 -11.38
N TYR A 367 -11.28 16.74 -12.67
CA TYR A 367 -11.31 18.02 -13.35
C TYR A 367 -11.66 17.86 -14.82
N ALA A 368 -12.48 18.75 -15.36
CA ALA A 368 -12.71 18.82 -16.79
C ALA A 368 -12.26 20.15 -17.37
N GLY A 369 -11.61 20.08 -18.51
CA GLY A 369 -11.05 21.24 -19.16
C GLY A 369 -10.62 20.93 -20.58
N ARG A 370 -10.05 21.94 -21.22
CA ARG A 370 -9.55 21.82 -22.58
C ARG A 370 -8.14 21.25 -22.56
N VAL A 371 -7.89 20.19 -23.31
CA VAL A 371 -6.55 19.59 -23.39
C VAL A 371 -5.62 20.47 -24.22
N LYS A 372 -4.39 20.61 -23.74
CA LYS A 372 -3.25 21.13 -24.50
C LYS A 372 -2.11 20.13 -24.40
N VAL A 373 -1.82 19.47 -25.52
CA VAL A 373 -0.62 18.64 -25.65
C VAL A 373 0.57 19.56 -25.95
N ALA A 374 1.56 19.55 -25.07
CA ALA A 374 2.82 20.26 -25.25
C ALA A 374 3.97 19.28 -24.93
N LEU A 375 4.93 19.13 -25.83
CA LEU A 375 6.03 18.18 -25.64
C LEU A 375 7.23 18.81 -24.91
N ASP A 376 7.30 20.13 -24.90
CA ASP A 376 8.26 20.92 -24.12
C ASP A 376 7.63 22.17 -23.47
N HIS A 377 8.37 22.79 -22.55
CA HIS A 377 7.94 23.95 -21.77
C HIS A 377 7.81 25.23 -22.64
N GLN A 378 8.48 25.32 -23.79
CA GLN A 378 8.37 26.47 -24.70
C GLN A 378 7.11 26.40 -25.55
N GLU A 379 6.70 25.19 -25.94
CA GLU A 379 5.38 24.93 -26.52
C GLU A 379 4.29 25.24 -25.52
N ALA A 380 4.41 24.75 -24.27
CA ALA A 380 3.48 25.04 -23.20
C ALA A 380 3.28 26.56 -23.01
N ALA A 381 4.37 27.35 -23.07
CA ALA A 381 4.33 28.81 -22.99
C ALA A 381 3.43 29.48 -24.04
N LYS A 382 3.30 28.88 -25.23
CA LYS A 382 2.53 29.42 -26.35
C LYS A 382 1.08 28.94 -26.33
N VAL A 383 0.83 27.73 -25.82
CA VAL A 383 -0.46 27.04 -25.99
C VAL A 383 -1.30 26.93 -24.73
N MET A 384 -0.70 27.01 -23.53
CA MET A 384 -1.40 26.82 -22.26
C MET A 384 -2.13 28.08 -21.79
N GLU A 385 -3.38 27.92 -21.42
CA GLU A 385 -4.19 28.93 -20.72
C GLU A 385 -4.58 28.41 -19.32
N LYS A 386 -4.98 29.32 -18.44
CA LYS A 386 -5.37 28.95 -17.07
C LYS A 386 -6.65 28.09 -17.11
N GLY A 387 -6.60 26.92 -16.49
CA GLY A 387 -7.69 25.94 -16.45
C GLY A 387 -7.60 24.86 -17.55
N ASP A 388 -6.57 24.85 -18.38
CA ASP A 388 -6.38 23.78 -19.35
C ASP A 388 -5.91 22.47 -18.68
N ILE A 389 -6.12 21.35 -19.36
CA ILE A 389 -5.52 20.06 -19.01
C ILE A 389 -4.17 19.99 -19.72
N LEU A 390 -3.08 19.95 -18.95
CA LEU A 390 -1.74 19.81 -19.47
C LEU A 390 -1.45 18.33 -19.80
N VAL A 391 -1.11 18.04 -21.05
CA VAL A 391 -0.72 16.70 -21.50
C VAL A 391 0.70 16.75 -22.05
N THR A 392 1.60 15.93 -21.51
CA THR A 392 3.01 15.89 -21.96
C THR A 392 3.63 14.50 -21.78
N ARG A 393 4.90 14.31 -22.17
CA ARG A 393 5.62 13.05 -21.93
C ARG A 393 6.06 12.93 -20.48
N MET A 394 6.81 13.92 -20.00
CA MET A 394 7.30 14.00 -18.64
C MET A 394 7.53 15.47 -18.28
N THR A 395 7.33 15.81 -17.00
CA THR A 395 7.60 17.16 -16.50
C THR A 395 8.95 17.24 -15.81
N ASN A 396 9.59 18.39 -15.89
CA ASN A 396 10.73 18.80 -15.06
C ASN A 396 10.39 20.16 -14.37
N PRO A 397 11.29 20.74 -13.56
CA PRO A 397 11.01 21.98 -12.83
C PRO A 397 10.56 23.17 -13.69
N ASP A 398 10.96 23.24 -14.96
CA ASP A 398 10.55 24.32 -15.88
C ASP A 398 9.05 24.27 -16.24
N TRP A 399 8.38 23.15 -16.00
CA TRP A 399 6.95 22.99 -16.24
C TRP A 399 6.08 23.57 -15.12
N VAL A 400 6.65 23.84 -13.94
CA VAL A 400 5.90 24.24 -12.75
C VAL A 400 4.98 25.45 -12.98
N PRO A 401 5.37 26.52 -13.71
CA PRO A 401 4.46 27.61 -14.04
C PRO A 401 3.20 27.11 -14.77
N TYR A 402 3.36 26.25 -15.78
CA TYR A 402 2.25 25.72 -16.58
C TYR A 402 1.43 24.67 -15.82
N MET A 403 2.08 23.89 -14.95
CA MET A 403 1.39 22.97 -14.04
C MET A 403 0.46 23.73 -13.10
N ARG A 404 0.87 24.88 -12.55
CA ARG A 404 0.00 25.73 -11.70
C ARG A 404 -1.17 26.35 -12.45
N MET A 405 -1.00 26.57 -13.75
CA MET A 405 -2.07 27.07 -14.63
C MET A 405 -3.05 25.97 -14.99
N ALA A 406 -2.59 24.71 -15.03
CA ALA A 406 -3.39 23.57 -15.41
C ALA A 406 -4.43 23.23 -14.34
N GLY A 407 -5.61 22.81 -14.77
CA GLY A 407 -6.62 22.24 -13.86
C GLY A 407 -6.47 20.73 -13.67
N ALA A 408 -5.77 20.05 -14.58
CA ALA A 408 -5.31 18.67 -14.42
C ALA A 408 -4.06 18.40 -15.27
N ILE A 409 -3.31 17.36 -14.91
CA ILE A 409 -2.06 17.01 -15.58
C ILE A 409 -2.06 15.52 -15.95
N VAL A 410 -1.70 15.20 -17.19
CA VAL A 410 -1.58 13.82 -17.68
C VAL A 410 -0.21 13.64 -18.35
N THR A 411 0.59 12.67 -17.89
CA THR A 411 1.90 12.37 -18.49
C THR A 411 2.02 10.94 -19.01
N ASP A 412 2.63 10.79 -20.20
CA ASP A 412 2.89 9.45 -20.77
C ASP A 412 3.84 8.63 -19.91
N ASP A 413 4.88 9.27 -19.39
CA ASP A 413 5.94 8.64 -18.61
C ASP A 413 5.87 9.07 -17.14
N GLY A 414 6.57 8.31 -16.29
CA GLY A 414 6.73 8.59 -14.87
C GLY A 414 5.89 7.68 -13.96
N GLY A 415 6.49 7.32 -12.82
CA GLY A 415 5.85 6.57 -11.75
C GLY A 415 5.26 7.46 -10.66
N MET A 416 4.72 6.83 -9.60
CA MET A 416 4.08 7.53 -8.48
C MET A 416 4.99 8.51 -7.71
N THR A 417 6.30 8.44 -7.92
CA THR A 417 7.34 9.29 -7.29
C THR A 417 7.98 10.26 -8.28
N CYS A 418 7.51 10.33 -9.54
CA CYS A 418 8.09 11.24 -10.53
C CYS A 418 7.76 12.70 -10.21
N HIS A 419 8.47 13.62 -10.86
CA HIS A 419 8.27 15.07 -10.68
C HIS A 419 6.80 15.49 -10.84
N ALA A 420 6.11 15.00 -11.88
CA ALA A 420 4.69 15.30 -12.12
C ALA A 420 3.81 14.85 -10.95
N ALA A 421 4.05 13.64 -10.43
CA ALA A 421 3.28 13.06 -9.33
C ALA A 421 3.48 13.83 -8.02
N ILE A 422 4.74 14.14 -7.68
CA ILE A 422 5.08 14.85 -6.44
C ILE A 422 4.48 16.25 -6.47
N VAL A 423 4.79 17.04 -7.51
CA VAL A 423 4.36 18.44 -7.60
C VAL A 423 2.85 18.54 -7.68
N SER A 424 2.17 17.63 -8.39
CA SER A 424 0.71 17.68 -8.51
C SER A 424 0.00 17.33 -7.20
N ARG A 425 0.52 16.37 -6.41
CA ARG A 425 0.01 16.09 -5.06
C ARG A 425 0.15 17.30 -4.15
N GLU A 426 1.31 17.94 -4.21
CA GLU A 426 1.59 19.14 -3.43
C GLU A 426 0.72 20.32 -3.85
N LEU A 427 0.39 20.45 -5.15
CA LEU A 427 -0.50 21.50 -5.68
C LEU A 427 -1.99 21.16 -5.46
N GLY A 428 -2.31 19.93 -5.09
CA GLY A 428 -3.69 19.41 -5.08
C GLY A 428 -4.34 19.38 -6.46
N ILE A 429 -3.53 19.30 -7.52
CA ILE A 429 -4.01 19.22 -8.91
C ILE A 429 -4.20 17.74 -9.27
N PRO A 430 -5.35 17.35 -9.82
CA PRO A 430 -5.56 16.01 -10.35
C PRO A 430 -4.47 15.62 -11.35
N CYS A 431 -3.77 14.52 -11.09
CA CYS A 431 -2.66 14.09 -11.95
C CYS A 431 -2.65 12.58 -12.19
N ILE A 432 -2.51 12.23 -13.45
CA ILE A 432 -2.30 10.86 -13.93
C ILE A 432 -0.92 10.80 -14.58
N VAL A 433 -0.11 9.81 -14.20
CA VAL A 433 1.24 9.62 -14.76
C VAL A 433 1.38 8.23 -15.36
N GLY A 434 2.36 8.03 -16.25
CA GLY A 434 2.59 6.71 -16.83
C GLY A 434 1.46 6.23 -17.74
N SER A 435 0.74 7.13 -18.40
CA SER A 435 -0.36 6.78 -19.32
C SER A 435 0.08 6.14 -20.63
N LYS A 436 1.39 6.19 -20.93
CA LYS A 436 2.09 5.69 -22.13
C LYS A 436 1.69 6.33 -23.47
N GLU A 437 0.42 6.71 -23.65
CA GLU A 437 -0.14 7.10 -24.95
C GLU A 437 -1.02 8.36 -24.92
N ALA A 438 -1.08 9.10 -23.81
CA ALA A 438 -1.88 10.31 -23.69
C ALA A 438 -1.51 11.39 -24.71
N THR A 439 -0.23 11.61 -24.98
CA THR A 439 0.19 12.62 -25.98
C THR A 439 -0.26 12.28 -27.40
N LYS A 440 -0.58 11.01 -27.67
CA LYS A 440 -1.07 10.53 -28.97
C LYS A 440 -2.60 10.50 -29.05
N LEU A 441 -3.25 10.13 -27.95
CA LEU A 441 -4.70 9.87 -27.91
C LEU A 441 -5.52 11.11 -27.56
N LEU A 442 -5.01 12.01 -26.72
CA LEU A 442 -5.69 13.24 -26.36
C LEU A 442 -5.42 14.33 -27.40
N LYS A 443 -6.49 14.98 -27.88
CA LYS A 443 -6.38 15.98 -28.93
C LYS A 443 -6.34 17.39 -28.35
N THR A 444 -5.29 18.15 -28.69
CA THR A 444 -5.19 19.57 -28.35
C THR A 444 -6.43 20.32 -28.82
N GLY A 445 -7.03 21.09 -27.90
CA GLY A 445 -8.19 21.91 -28.16
C GLY A 445 -9.54 21.26 -27.86
N SER A 446 -9.59 19.94 -27.64
CA SER A 446 -10.79 19.21 -27.24
C SER A 446 -10.97 19.19 -25.72
N TYR A 447 -12.21 19.01 -25.27
CA TYR A 447 -12.51 18.88 -23.85
C TYR A 447 -12.44 17.43 -23.39
N TYR A 448 -11.89 17.22 -22.20
CA TYR A 448 -11.81 15.92 -21.55
C TYR A 448 -12.07 16.10 -20.05
N THR A 449 -12.44 15.00 -19.39
CA THR A 449 -12.60 14.92 -17.94
C THR A 449 -11.54 13.98 -17.37
N VAL A 450 -10.63 14.49 -16.54
CA VAL A 450 -9.61 13.73 -15.85
C VAL A 450 -10.15 13.28 -14.50
N ASP A 451 -10.31 11.98 -14.31
CA ASP A 451 -10.51 11.36 -12.99
C ASP A 451 -9.18 10.76 -12.53
N ALA A 452 -8.40 11.58 -11.83
CA ALA A 452 -7.11 11.19 -11.30
C ALA A 452 -7.22 10.34 -10.02
N THR A 453 -8.43 10.13 -9.49
CA THR A 453 -8.68 9.18 -8.40
C THR A 453 -8.69 7.74 -8.94
N SER A 454 -9.35 7.52 -10.08
CA SER A 454 -9.37 6.20 -10.75
C SER A 454 -8.24 6.02 -11.79
N GLY A 455 -7.54 7.10 -12.13
CA GLY A 455 -6.45 7.09 -13.10
C GLY A 455 -6.92 7.08 -14.55
N VAL A 456 -8.11 7.63 -14.84
CA VAL A 456 -8.75 7.57 -16.16
C VAL A 456 -9.08 8.97 -16.70
N VAL A 457 -8.92 9.18 -18.00
CA VAL A 457 -9.36 10.39 -18.73
C VAL A 457 -10.54 10.02 -19.62
N TYR A 458 -11.65 10.74 -19.52
CA TYR A 458 -12.87 10.57 -20.32
C TYR A 458 -13.00 11.62 -21.42
N GLU A 459 -13.61 11.25 -22.54
CA GLU A 459 -13.94 12.16 -23.64
C GLU A 459 -15.05 13.13 -23.24
N GLY A 460 -14.85 14.42 -23.54
CA GLY A 460 -15.83 15.45 -23.25
C GLY A 460 -15.86 15.90 -21.80
N ILE A 461 -16.78 16.83 -21.53
CA ILE A 461 -17.10 17.29 -20.18
C ILE A 461 -18.15 16.35 -19.62
N VAL A 462 -17.81 15.63 -18.55
CA VAL A 462 -18.75 14.76 -17.85
C VAL A 462 -19.27 15.49 -16.63
N GLU A 463 -20.46 16.10 -16.74
CA GLU A 463 -21.01 16.94 -15.68
C GLU A 463 -21.25 16.18 -14.37
N SER A 464 -21.67 14.92 -14.47
CA SER A 464 -21.88 14.03 -13.31
C SER A 464 -20.61 13.75 -12.47
N LEU A 465 -19.41 13.86 -13.05
CA LEU A 465 -18.14 13.73 -12.33
C LEU A 465 -17.64 15.08 -11.77
N ILE A 466 -18.02 16.21 -12.38
CA ILE A 466 -17.53 17.56 -12.03
C ILE A 466 -18.41 18.23 -10.96
N LYS A 467 -19.73 18.00 -11.00
CA LYS A 467 -20.70 18.53 -10.04
C LYS A 467 -21.44 17.36 -9.38
N PRO A 468 -21.04 16.92 -8.18
CA PRO A 468 -21.97 16.17 -7.35
C PRO A 468 -23.19 17.07 -7.11
N THR A 469 -24.39 16.57 -7.38
CA THR A 469 -25.65 17.30 -7.29
C THR A 469 -25.75 18.03 -5.94
N PRO A 470 -26.11 19.33 -5.91
CA PRO A 470 -26.33 20.02 -4.64
C PRO A 470 -27.52 19.36 -3.93
N LYS A 471 -27.34 18.98 -2.66
CA LYS A 471 -28.49 18.70 -1.77
C LYS A 471 -29.41 19.92 -1.82
N ALA A 472 -30.66 19.70 -2.19
CA ALA A 472 -31.67 20.74 -2.27
C ALA A 472 -31.70 21.55 -0.97
N ALA A 473 -31.68 22.88 -1.09
CA ALA A 473 -31.77 23.79 0.04
C ALA A 473 -33.06 23.50 0.83
N PRO A 474 -32.99 23.37 2.17
CA PRO A 474 -34.21 23.25 2.96
C PRO A 474 -34.90 24.62 2.94
N THR A 475 -36.10 24.64 2.38
CA THR A 475 -37.04 25.74 2.54
C THR A 475 -37.51 25.75 4.00
N ALA A 476 -37.27 26.90 4.64
CA ALA A 476 -37.88 27.44 5.84
C ALA A 476 -38.12 26.52 7.06
N ALA A 477 -37.43 26.90 8.13
CA ALA A 477 -37.76 26.68 9.55
C ALA A 477 -37.34 25.33 10.16
N VAL A 478 -36.06 25.17 10.48
CA VAL A 478 -35.61 24.69 11.80
C VAL A 478 -34.22 25.27 12.11
N THR A 479 -34.04 25.65 13.37
CA THR A 479 -32.88 26.26 14.06
C THR A 479 -31.52 25.60 13.83
N GLU A 480 -30.47 26.43 13.93
CA GLU A 480 -29.05 26.11 14.14
C GLU A 480 -28.71 24.62 14.34
N ALA A 481 -28.26 23.97 13.28
CA ALA A 481 -27.48 22.73 13.38
C ALA A 481 -26.34 22.81 12.36
N ALA A 482 -25.15 23.12 12.88
CA ALA A 482 -23.90 23.04 12.13
C ALA A 482 -23.74 21.65 11.49
N VAL A 483 -23.21 21.63 10.27
CA VAL A 483 -22.76 20.42 9.59
C VAL A 483 -21.84 19.64 10.53
N ALA A 484 -22.31 18.51 11.06
CA ALA A 484 -21.57 17.71 12.02
C ALA A 484 -20.40 17.02 11.31
N LEU A 485 -19.21 17.60 11.45
CA LEU A 485 -17.93 16.93 11.18
C LEU A 485 -17.88 15.60 11.96
N PRO A 486 -17.24 14.54 11.44
CA PRO A 486 -17.08 13.30 12.19
C PRO A 486 -16.36 13.56 13.52
N GLN A 487 -16.71 12.83 14.58
CA GLN A 487 -16.28 13.12 15.97
C GLN A 487 -14.76 13.24 16.14
N TRP A 488 -13.96 12.52 15.35
CA TRP A 488 -12.49 12.60 15.35
C TRP A 488 -11.95 13.88 14.68
N ALA A 489 -12.69 14.49 13.76
CA ALA A 489 -12.34 15.78 13.14
C ALA A 489 -12.66 16.95 14.09
N ILE A 490 -13.63 16.76 14.98
CA ILE A 490 -13.96 17.70 16.06
C ILE A 490 -12.98 17.54 17.24
N TYR A 491 -12.66 16.29 17.62
CA TYR A 491 -11.72 15.94 18.69
C TYR A 491 -10.69 14.93 18.20
N PRO A 492 -9.60 15.37 17.55
CA PRO A 492 -8.51 14.46 17.20
C PRO A 492 -7.96 13.82 18.48
N PRO A 493 -7.70 12.50 18.49
CA PRO A 493 -7.18 11.85 19.68
C PRO A 493 -5.86 12.50 20.09
N VAL A 494 -5.74 12.76 21.38
CA VAL A 494 -4.53 13.36 21.95
C VAL A 494 -3.43 12.30 21.92
N THR A 495 -2.36 12.58 21.19
CA THR A 495 -1.16 11.75 21.11
C THR A 495 0.00 12.44 21.81
N ALA A 496 0.88 11.65 22.43
CA ALA A 496 2.14 12.14 22.96
C ALA A 496 3.10 12.50 21.81
N THR A 497 3.18 11.63 20.81
CA THR A 497 3.91 11.84 19.56
C THR A 497 3.14 12.81 18.67
N LYS A 498 3.78 13.92 18.29
CA LYS A 498 3.13 14.95 17.45
C LYS A 498 3.04 14.50 15.98
N ILE A 499 1.94 14.84 15.32
CA ILE A 499 1.74 14.53 13.90
C ILE A 499 1.89 15.81 13.10
N TYR A 500 3.03 15.95 12.45
CA TYR A 500 3.33 17.05 11.55
C TYR A 500 3.02 16.70 10.10
N VAL A 501 3.00 17.72 9.25
CA VAL A 501 2.80 17.56 7.80
C VAL A 501 4.03 18.02 7.02
N ASN A 502 4.30 17.35 5.89
CA ASN A 502 5.26 17.77 4.88
C ASN A 502 4.55 18.70 3.87
N LEU A 503 5.09 19.90 3.66
CA LEU A 503 4.59 20.86 2.68
C LEU A 503 5.74 21.39 1.82
N SER A 504 5.50 21.53 0.52
CA SER A 504 6.44 22.20 -0.37
C SER A 504 5.82 23.41 -1.06
N ILE A 505 4.48 23.51 -1.03
CA ILE A 505 3.73 24.52 -1.75
C ILE A 505 2.95 25.36 -0.76
N PRO A 506 3.24 26.66 -0.65
CA PRO A 506 2.57 27.51 0.32
C PRO A 506 1.05 27.59 0.18
N ASP A 507 0.53 27.57 -1.04
CA ASP A 507 -0.87 27.84 -1.31
C ASP A 507 -1.82 26.73 -0.83
N VAL A 508 -1.33 25.51 -0.58
CA VAL A 508 -2.15 24.40 -0.06
C VAL A 508 -2.23 24.38 1.47
N ALA A 509 -1.47 25.21 2.17
CA ALA A 509 -1.36 25.17 3.62
C ALA A 509 -2.72 25.31 4.34
N ASP A 510 -3.56 26.25 3.89
CA ASP A 510 -4.88 26.52 4.48
C ASP A 510 -5.81 25.31 4.34
N LYS A 511 -5.89 24.74 3.13
CA LYS A 511 -6.68 23.54 2.83
C LYS A 511 -6.25 22.39 3.73
N VAL A 512 -4.95 22.07 3.76
CA VAL A 512 -4.41 20.96 4.56
C VAL A 512 -4.68 21.13 6.05
N PHE A 513 -4.52 22.35 6.56
CA PHE A 513 -4.79 22.66 7.96
C PHE A 513 -6.26 22.43 8.32
N ASN A 514 -7.17 22.92 7.48
CA ASN A 514 -8.61 22.84 7.71
C ASN A 514 -9.13 21.39 7.59
N GLU A 515 -8.58 20.60 6.67
CA GLU A 515 -9.02 19.22 6.41
C GLU A 515 -8.50 18.22 7.46
N SER A 516 -7.27 18.39 7.95
CA SER A 516 -6.58 17.33 8.71
C SER A 516 -6.00 17.76 10.06
N ARG A 517 -5.99 19.07 10.37
CA ARG A 517 -5.52 19.66 11.64
C ARG A 517 -4.19 19.06 12.18
N PRO A 518 -3.10 19.04 11.40
CA PRO A 518 -1.77 18.59 11.83
C PRO A 518 -1.20 19.45 12.98
N ASP A 519 -0.41 18.87 13.86
CA ASP A 519 0.18 19.54 15.04
C ASP A 519 1.26 20.58 14.69
N GLY A 520 1.64 20.70 13.42
CA GLY A 520 2.67 21.58 12.89
C GLY A 520 3.10 21.17 11.49
N VAL A 521 4.08 21.88 10.92
CA VAL A 521 4.76 21.51 9.67
C VAL A 521 6.16 21.03 10.04
N GLY A 522 6.45 19.75 9.78
CA GLY A 522 7.73 19.13 10.14
C GLY A 522 8.77 19.27 9.03
N LEU A 523 8.32 19.60 7.82
CA LEU A 523 9.17 19.91 6.68
C LEU A 523 8.44 20.88 5.75
N LEU A 524 8.86 22.15 5.74
CA LEU A 524 8.56 23.10 4.68
C LEU A 524 9.76 23.20 3.72
N ARG A 525 9.57 22.75 2.48
CA ARG A 525 10.62 22.71 1.45
C ARG A 525 10.81 24.06 0.76
N ALA A 526 12.07 24.48 0.59
CA ALA A 526 12.44 25.75 -0.05
C ALA A 526 12.45 25.68 -1.59
N GLU A 527 12.50 24.48 -2.15
CA GLU A 527 12.69 24.24 -3.59
C GLU A 527 11.62 24.95 -4.44
N HIS A 528 10.35 24.84 -4.06
CA HIS A 528 9.27 25.51 -4.79
C HIS A 528 9.35 27.04 -4.70
N LEU A 529 9.86 27.58 -3.58
CA LEU A 529 10.10 29.02 -3.44
C LEU A 529 11.19 29.45 -4.43
N MET A 530 12.24 28.66 -4.58
CA MET A 530 13.30 28.91 -5.57
C MET A 530 12.78 28.88 -7.00
N LEU A 531 11.92 27.92 -7.35
CA LEU A 531 11.29 27.86 -8.67
C LEU A 531 10.40 29.08 -8.96
N SER A 532 9.74 29.64 -7.93
CA SER A 532 8.96 30.87 -8.08
C SER A 532 9.81 32.12 -8.36
N VAL A 533 11.08 32.12 -7.92
CA VAL A 533 12.06 33.17 -8.23
C VAL A 533 12.56 33.01 -9.68
N GLY A 534 12.75 31.77 -10.14
CA GLY A 534 12.91 31.41 -11.54
C GLY A 534 14.30 31.68 -12.15
N LYS A 535 15.33 31.93 -11.35
CA LYS A 535 16.72 32.15 -11.79
C LYS A 535 17.71 31.60 -10.78
N HIS A 536 18.92 31.25 -11.24
CA HIS A 536 20.01 30.86 -10.35
C HIS A 536 20.34 31.99 -9.35
N PRO A 537 20.54 31.71 -8.03
CA PRO A 537 20.79 32.75 -7.03
C PRO A 537 21.99 33.66 -7.35
N ARG A 538 23.09 33.11 -7.90
CA ARG A 538 24.24 33.91 -8.36
C ARG A 538 23.88 34.91 -9.45
N LEU A 539 23.13 34.47 -10.48
CA LEU A 539 22.68 35.36 -11.55
C LEU A 539 21.79 36.47 -10.97
N LEU A 540 20.91 36.10 -10.05
CA LEU A 540 20.02 37.04 -9.38
C LEU A 540 20.79 38.11 -8.58
N ILE A 541 21.88 37.72 -7.91
CA ILE A 541 22.76 38.67 -7.20
C ILE A 541 23.47 39.60 -8.18
N GLU A 542 24.03 39.07 -9.27
CA GLU A 542 24.70 39.88 -10.31
C GLU A 542 23.75 40.92 -10.94
N GLU A 543 22.49 40.56 -11.16
CA GLU A 543 21.47 41.45 -11.70
C GLU A 543 20.88 42.43 -10.66
N GLY A 544 21.38 42.42 -9.41
CA GLY A 544 20.85 43.26 -8.32
C GLY A 544 19.48 42.82 -7.79
N GLY A 545 19.04 41.61 -8.12
CA GLY A 545 17.75 41.04 -7.76
C GLY A 545 17.68 40.35 -6.39
N ALA A 546 18.72 40.42 -5.56
CA ALA A 546 18.80 39.74 -4.26
C ALA A 546 17.55 39.91 -3.37
N GLU A 547 17.03 41.14 -3.26
CA GLU A 547 15.81 41.45 -2.49
C GLU A 547 14.56 40.76 -3.04
N LYS A 548 14.50 40.48 -4.35
CA LYS A 548 13.38 39.74 -4.94
C LYS A 548 13.29 38.34 -4.37
N MET A 549 14.43 37.65 -4.20
CA MET A 549 14.47 36.32 -3.60
C MET A 549 14.08 36.38 -2.12
N VAL A 550 14.63 37.32 -1.35
CA VAL A 550 14.29 37.51 0.06
C VAL A 550 12.78 37.68 0.25
N ASN A 551 12.17 38.59 -0.52
CA ASN A 551 10.74 38.86 -0.42
C ASN A 551 9.87 37.69 -0.90
N ALA A 552 10.25 37.01 -1.99
CA ALA A 552 9.51 35.85 -2.49
C ALA A 552 9.52 34.68 -1.47
N PHE A 553 10.69 34.40 -0.89
CA PHE A 553 10.82 33.37 0.13
C PHE A 553 10.06 33.75 1.39
N ALA A 554 10.21 34.98 1.87
CA ALA A 554 9.51 35.46 3.05
C ALA A 554 7.99 35.38 2.88
N GLU A 555 7.45 35.77 1.72
CA GLU A 555 6.01 35.69 1.44
C GLU A 555 5.51 34.24 1.39
N GLY A 556 6.26 33.34 0.74
CA GLY A 556 5.92 31.92 0.71
C GLY A 556 5.92 31.28 2.10
N ILE A 557 6.93 31.58 2.93
CA ILE A 557 7.00 31.08 4.31
C ILE A 557 5.88 31.70 5.16
N ARG A 558 5.62 33.00 5.03
CA ARG A 558 4.54 33.72 5.74
C ARG A 558 3.18 33.07 5.52
N LYS A 559 2.85 32.73 4.27
CA LYS A 559 1.59 32.08 3.91
C LYS A 559 1.35 30.78 4.67
N VAL A 560 2.39 29.97 4.87
CA VAL A 560 2.29 28.74 5.64
C VAL A 560 2.27 29.03 7.15
N ALA A 561 3.22 29.85 7.61
CA ALA A 561 3.39 30.12 9.02
C ALA A 561 2.19 30.79 9.69
N GLN A 562 1.47 31.67 8.98
CA GLN A 562 0.25 32.31 9.48
C GLN A 562 -0.90 31.30 9.70
N VAL A 563 -1.06 30.33 8.79
CA VAL A 563 -2.12 29.31 8.85
C VAL A 563 -1.90 28.40 10.05
N PHE A 564 -0.64 28.05 10.28
CA PHE A 564 -0.27 27.13 11.36
C PHE A 564 -0.08 27.83 12.70
N PHE A 565 -0.10 29.16 12.78
CA PHE A 565 0.18 29.87 14.04
C PHE A 565 -0.79 29.47 15.17
N PRO A 566 -0.30 29.15 16.40
CA PRO A 566 1.09 29.20 16.87
C PRO A 566 1.87 27.88 16.76
N ARG A 567 1.35 26.87 16.04
CA ARG A 567 2.01 25.57 15.82
C ARG A 567 3.32 25.74 15.03
N PRO A 568 4.34 24.92 15.31
CA PRO A 568 5.66 25.07 14.70
C PRO A 568 5.62 24.82 13.19
N VAL A 569 6.43 25.58 12.46
CA VAL A 569 6.73 25.39 11.04
C VAL A 569 8.23 25.26 10.87
N VAL A 570 8.71 24.05 10.61
CA VAL A 570 10.13 23.76 10.40
C VAL A 570 10.46 23.94 8.93
N TYR A 571 11.11 25.07 8.62
CA TYR A 571 11.60 25.39 7.29
C TYR A 571 12.95 24.74 7.02
N ARG A 572 13.05 23.94 5.96
CA ARG A 572 14.34 23.42 5.50
C ARG A 572 14.93 24.40 4.50
N PHE A 573 16.16 24.84 4.75
CA PHE A 573 16.92 25.64 3.78
C PHE A 573 17.09 24.91 2.45
N LEU A 574 17.35 25.66 1.38
CA LEU A 574 17.41 25.15 0.01
C LEU A 574 18.43 24.02 -0.14
N ASP A 575 17.96 22.85 -0.57
CA ASP A 575 18.80 21.65 -0.73
C ASP A 575 18.84 21.18 -2.18
N PHE A 576 18.88 22.11 -3.14
CA PHE A 576 19.05 21.76 -4.54
C PHE A 576 20.39 21.06 -4.80
N LYS A 577 20.31 20.01 -5.60
CA LYS A 577 21.46 19.33 -6.19
C LYS A 577 22.07 20.21 -7.30
N PRO A 578 23.35 20.02 -7.66
CA PRO A 578 23.98 20.78 -8.75
C PRO A 578 23.25 20.71 -10.10
N ASP A 579 22.66 19.57 -10.44
CA ASP A 579 21.85 19.36 -11.65
C ASP A 579 20.51 20.13 -11.61
N GLU A 580 19.91 20.29 -10.43
CA GLU A 580 18.71 21.11 -10.25
C GLU A 580 19.05 22.60 -10.43
N PHE A 581 20.18 23.06 -9.88
CA PHE A 581 20.67 24.42 -10.15
C PHE A 581 21.07 24.65 -11.61
N LEU A 582 21.64 23.62 -12.27
CA LEU A 582 22.02 23.67 -13.68
C LEU A 582 20.80 23.93 -14.58
N SER A 583 19.63 23.41 -14.21
CA SER A 583 18.39 23.62 -14.96
C SER A 583 17.86 25.06 -14.92
N LEU A 584 18.25 25.86 -13.92
CA LEU A 584 17.81 27.25 -13.80
C LEU A 584 18.54 28.17 -14.79
N PRO A 585 17.92 29.28 -15.22
CA PRO A 585 18.61 30.35 -15.94
C PRO A 585 19.86 30.83 -15.17
N GLY A 586 21.03 30.73 -15.81
CA GLY A 586 22.35 31.00 -15.22
C GLY A 586 23.11 29.75 -14.74
N GLY A 587 22.46 28.59 -14.71
CA GLY A 587 23.05 27.32 -14.23
C GLY A 587 24.29 26.89 -15.00
N GLU A 588 24.35 27.05 -16.32
CA GLU A 588 25.53 26.66 -17.12
C GLU A 588 26.81 27.35 -16.61
N LYS A 589 26.74 28.67 -16.34
CA LYS A 589 27.87 29.46 -15.82
C LYS A 589 28.21 29.11 -14.36
N TYR A 590 27.20 28.99 -13.49
CA TYR A 590 27.44 28.88 -12.04
C TYR A 590 27.53 27.45 -11.50
N GLU A 591 27.16 26.46 -12.29
CA GLU A 591 27.21 25.06 -11.89
C GLU A 591 28.20 24.28 -12.73
N LYS A 592 28.06 24.30 -14.05
CA LYS A 592 28.90 23.50 -14.94
C LYS A 592 30.27 24.12 -15.15
N GLU A 593 30.33 25.38 -15.58
CA GLU A 593 31.62 26.09 -15.76
C GLU A 593 32.36 26.31 -14.44
N ALA A 594 31.63 26.48 -13.34
CA ALA A 594 32.19 26.58 -11.99
C ALA A 594 32.68 25.23 -11.41
N GLY A 595 32.40 24.11 -12.07
CA GLY A 595 32.85 22.78 -11.64
C GLY A 595 32.08 22.19 -10.46
N HIS A 596 30.85 22.63 -10.20
CA HIS A 596 29.99 22.10 -9.13
C HIS A 596 29.26 20.81 -9.55
N VAL A 597 29.07 20.59 -10.85
CA VAL A 597 28.44 19.38 -11.41
C VAL A 597 29.45 18.23 -11.43
N GLY A 598 29.38 17.38 -10.40
CA GLY A 598 30.18 16.17 -10.29
C GLY A 598 29.49 14.92 -10.88
N PRO A 599 30.19 13.76 -10.91
CA PRO A 599 29.65 12.52 -11.46
C PRO A 599 28.49 11.93 -10.64
N ASN A 600 28.35 12.32 -9.37
CA ASN A 600 27.28 11.84 -8.47
C ASN A 600 26.60 13.04 -7.79
N PRO A 601 25.59 13.66 -8.43
CA PRO A 601 24.95 14.88 -7.92
C PRO A 601 24.30 14.71 -6.54
N LEU A 602 23.76 13.52 -6.25
CA LEU A 602 23.10 13.17 -4.98
C LEU A 602 23.99 13.40 -3.75
N ILE A 603 25.30 13.16 -3.87
CA ILE A 603 26.29 13.30 -2.79
C ILE A 603 27.24 14.50 -3.00
N GLY A 604 26.96 15.33 -4.00
CA GLY A 604 27.82 16.42 -4.48
C GLY A 604 27.67 17.76 -3.77
N TYR A 605 27.79 18.85 -4.53
CA TYR A 605 27.90 20.23 -4.03
C TYR A 605 26.53 20.84 -3.62
N ARG A 606 26.03 20.43 -2.44
CA ARG A 606 24.70 20.80 -1.91
C ARG A 606 24.66 20.92 -0.37
N GLY A 607 23.51 21.37 0.14
CA GLY A 607 23.20 21.52 1.56
C GLY A 607 24.20 22.40 2.32
N ALA A 608 24.48 22.05 3.57
CA ALA A 608 25.38 22.80 4.45
C ALA A 608 26.75 23.13 3.83
N PHE A 609 27.31 22.20 3.05
CA PHE A 609 28.59 22.42 2.37
C PHE A 609 28.52 23.58 1.37
N ARG A 610 27.43 23.70 0.60
CA ARG A 610 27.25 24.84 -0.30
C ARG A 610 27.09 26.14 0.50
N TYR A 611 26.35 26.13 1.59
CA TYR A 611 26.12 27.34 2.41
C TYR A 611 27.42 27.95 2.93
N ILE A 612 28.41 27.13 3.30
CA ILE A 612 29.69 27.61 3.80
C ILE A 612 30.65 28.05 2.68
N LYS A 613 30.48 27.53 1.46
CA LYS A 613 31.29 27.92 0.29
C LYS A 613 30.71 29.12 -0.45
N GLU A 614 29.40 29.28 -0.39
CA GLU A 614 28.63 30.36 -1.01
C GLU A 614 27.76 31.08 0.03
N PRO A 615 28.37 31.69 1.07
CA PRO A 615 27.65 32.24 2.21
C PRO A 615 26.73 33.40 1.83
N ASP A 616 27.03 34.13 0.75
CA ASP A 616 26.22 35.23 0.27
C ASP A 616 24.84 34.77 -0.23
N ILE A 617 24.74 33.58 -0.85
CA ILE A 617 23.44 32.99 -1.20
C ILE A 617 22.67 32.59 0.05
N PHE A 618 23.34 31.90 0.99
CA PHE A 618 22.70 31.43 2.22
C PHE A 618 22.19 32.58 3.09
N ARG A 619 22.89 33.72 3.10
CA ARG A 619 22.46 34.93 3.79
C ARG A 619 21.12 35.47 3.28
N LEU A 620 20.81 35.34 1.99
CA LEU A 620 19.51 35.78 1.45
C LEU A 620 18.37 34.97 2.07
N GLU A 621 18.55 33.67 2.23
CA GLU A 621 17.57 32.78 2.85
C GLU A 621 17.42 33.10 4.35
N CYS A 622 18.53 33.36 5.04
CA CYS A 622 18.52 33.84 6.44
C CYS A 622 17.75 35.16 6.59
N ARG A 623 17.94 36.13 5.68
CA ARG A 623 17.19 37.39 5.67
C ARG A 623 15.70 37.17 5.47
N ALA A 624 15.31 36.22 4.62
CA ALA A 624 13.90 35.88 4.43
C ALA A 624 13.27 35.35 5.73
N ILE A 625 13.97 34.45 6.44
CA ILE A 625 13.51 33.94 7.74
C ILE A 625 13.42 35.05 8.78
N LYS A 626 14.43 35.92 8.85
CA LYS A 626 14.43 37.07 9.76
C LYS A 626 13.24 37.99 9.49
N LYS A 627 13.02 38.35 8.22
CA LYS A 627 11.87 39.13 7.78
C LYS A 627 10.54 38.51 8.25
N VAL A 628 10.36 37.20 8.09
CA VAL A 628 9.13 36.52 8.54
C VAL A 628 8.93 36.62 10.06
N ARG A 629 10.01 36.43 10.82
CA ARG A 629 9.94 36.45 12.28
C ARG A 629 9.83 37.86 12.85
N GLU A 630 10.44 38.86 12.24
CA GLU A 630 10.53 40.23 12.77
C GLU A 630 9.47 41.16 12.18
N GLU A 631 9.30 41.18 10.85
CA GLU A 631 8.33 42.06 10.19
C GLU A 631 6.91 41.49 10.26
N TYR A 632 6.72 40.19 9.98
CA TYR A 632 5.39 39.57 10.04
C TYR A 632 5.03 39.02 11.43
N GLY A 633 5.97 39.01 12.38
CA GLY A 633 5.74 38.55 13.75
C GLY A 633 5.51 37.04 13.91
N LEU A 634 5.78 36.24 12.88
CA LEU A 634 5.50 34.79 12.88
C LEU A 634 6.66 34.02 13.54
N LYS A 635 6.67 34.04 14.89
CA LYS A 635 7.71 33.39 15.72
C LYS A 635 7.66 31.86 15.73
N ASN A 636 6.62 31.24 15.15
CA ASN A 636 6.50 29.79 15.04
C ASN A 636 7.37 29.18 13.92
N VAL A 637 8.09 29.99 13.14
CA VAL A 637 9.02 29.51 12.10
C VAL A 637 10.36 29.11 12.71
N TRP A 638 10.67 27.82 12.63
CA TRP A 638 11.97 27.24 12.96
C TRP A 638 12.73 26.90 11.68
N VAL A 639 14.00 26.56 11.79
CA VAL A 639 14.83 26.22 10.63
C VAL A 639 15.49 24.86 10.76
N MET A 640 15.78 24.24 9.63
CA MET A 640 16.47 22.96 9.53
C MET A 640 17.57 23.04 8.47
N VAL A 641 18.79 22.67 8.85
CA VAL A 641 19.95 22.61 7.94
C VAL A 641 20.03 21.21 7.32
N PRO A 642 19.90 21.09 5.98
CA PRO A 642 20.04 19.82 5.28
C PRO A 642 21.49 19.46 4.94
N PHE A 643 21.70 18.19 4.65
CA PHE A 643 22.91 17.56 4.13
C PHE A 643 24.19 17.95 4.89
N VAL A 644 24.08 18.04 6.21
CA VAL A 644 25.16 18.39 7.12
C VAL A 644 26.08 17.19 7.29
N ARG A 645 27.33 17.26 6.82
CA ARG A 645 28.29 16.14 6.87
C ARG A 645 29.16 16.17 8.11
N THR A 646 29.48 17.36 8.61
CA THR A 646 30.38 17.55 9.76
C THR A 646 29.83 18.55 10.77
N VAL A 647 30.28 18.43 12.02
CA VAL A 647 29.93 19.38 13.09
C VAL A 647 30.43 20.80 12.76
N GLU A 648 31.55 20.90 12.05
CA GLU A 648 32.12 22.18 11.64
C GLU A 648 31.29 22.88 10.57
N GLU A 649 30.74 22.14 9.60
CA GLU A 649 29.76 22.70 8.64
C GLU A 649 28.55 23.29 9.38
N PHE A 650 28.01 22.57 10.37
CA PHE A 650 26.89 23.05 11.17
C PHE A 650 27.23 24.31 11.97
N LYS A 651 28.37 24.34 12.66
CA LYS A 651 28.83 25.52 13.42
C LYS A 651 29.01 26.74 12.53
N ASN A 652 29.56 26.56 11.32
CA ASN A 652 29.70 27.65 10.37
C ASN A 652 28.34 28.15 9.85
N CYS A 653 27.37 27.26 9.63
CA CYS A 653 25.99 27.66 9.31
C CYS A 653 25.38 28.49 10.45
N LEU A 654 25.54 28.06 11.71
CA LEU A 654 25.06 28.82 12.88
C LEU A 654 25.70 30.21 12.96
N LYS A 655 27.00 30.32 12.68
CA LYS A 655 27.70 31.60 12.66
C LYS A 655 27.13 32.55 11.62
N ILE A 656 26.87 32.07 10.40
CA ILE A 656 26.27 32.89 9.33
C ILE A 656 24.85 33.34 9.72
N MET A 657 24.04 32.44 10.29
CA MET A 657 22.71 32.79 10.80
C MET A 657 22.77 33.89 11.87
N GLU A 658 23.69 33.77 12.83
CA GLU A 658 23.88 34.75 13.90
C GLU A 658 24.31 36.11 13.35
N GLU A 659 25.20 36.14 12.37
CA GLU A 659 25.65 37.37 11.69
C GLU A 659 24.51 38.08 10.95
N GLU A 660 23.52 37.34 10.42
CA GLU A 660 22.30 37.93 9.85
C GLU A 660 21.27 38.32 10.92
N GLY A 661 21.50 37.96 12.19
CA GLY A 661 20.63 38.28 13.33
C GLY A 661 19.67 37.17 13.76
N LEU A 662 19.81 35.96 13.20
CA LEU A 662 19.04 34.79 13.62
C LEU A 662 19.76 34.05 14.74
N LYS A 663 19.42 34.39 15.99
CA LYS A 663 20.00 33.74 17.19
C LYS A 663 19.04 32.71 17.77
N LYS A 664 19.58 31.53 18.12
CA LYS A 664 18.84 30.50 18.84
C LYS A 664 18.26 31.04 20.14
N GLY A 665 17.06 30.61 20.49
CA GLY A 665 16.39 31.05 21.70
C GLY A 665 15.20 30.17 22.09
N PRO A 666 14.40 30.60 23.08
CA PRO A 666 13.17 29.92 23.45
C PRO A 666 12.19 29.79 22.28
N ASP A 667 12.11 30.80 21.42
CA ASP A 667 11.15 30.95 20.32
C ASP A 667 11.76 30.69 18.92
N PHE A 668 13.08 30.53 18.79
CA PHE A 668 13.75 30.16 17.54
C PHE A 668 14.57 28.89 17.73
N LYS A 669 14.15 27.83 17.04
CA LYS A 669 14.80 26.52 17.08
C LYS A 669 15.56 26.25 15.78
N VAL A 670 16.71 25.59 15.92
CA VAL A 670 17.54 25.15 14.81
C VAL A 670 17.68 23.63 14.86
N TRP A 671 17.20 23.00 13.80
CA TRP A 671 17.27 21.55 13.58
C TRP A 671 18.32 21.22 12.53
N ILE A 672 18.71 19.95 12.47
CA ILE A 672 19.45 19.39 11.35
C ILE A 672 18.70 18.22 10.73
N MET A 673 18.91 17.97 9.45
CA MET A 673 18.46 16.74 8.83
C MET A 673 19.51 15.64 9.06
N VAL A 674 19.07 14.52 9.62
CA VAL A 674 19.91 13.32 9.82
C VAL A 674 19.72 12.43 8.61
N GLU A 675 20.57 12.62 7.63
CA GLU A 675 20.45 11.98 6.31
C GLU A 675 21.78 11.47 5.75
N VAL A 676 22.88 11.68 6.47
CA VAL A 676 24.22 11.16 6.17
C VAL A 676 24.73 10.32 7.35
N PRO A 677 25.44 9.19 7.12
CA PRO A 677 25.90 8.31 8.19
C PRO A 677 26.80 8.99 9.23
N SER A 678 27.60 9.99 8.84
CA SER A 678 28.44 10.74 9.78
C SER A 678 27.63 11.45 10.86
N THR A 679 26.46 11.97 10.52
CA THR A 679 25.55 12.65 11.45
C THR A 679 24.87 11.67 12.40
N VAL A 680 24.59 10.45 11.94
CA VAL A 680 24.12 9.37 12.83
C VAL A 680 25.19 9.05 13.88
N LEU A 681 26.44 8.85 13.45
CA LEU A 681 27.53 8.42 14.33
C LEU A 681 28.00 9.50 15.30
N LEU A 682 27.88 10.77 14.92
CA LEU A 682 28.37 11.92 15.70
C LEU A 682 27.24 12.77 16.27
N ILE A 683 26.03 12.21 16.42
CA ILE A 683 24.87 12.98 16.85
C ILE A 683 25.09 13.65 18.22
N ASP A 684 25.81 12.99 19.13
CA ASP A 684 26.24 13.54 20.42
C ASP A 684 27.00 14.87 20.25
N LYS A 685 27.87 14.97 19.25
CA LYS A 685 28.63 16.19 18.94
C LYS A 685 27.79 17.29 18.30
N PHE A 686 26.76 16.93 17.53
CA PHE A 686 25.79 17.91 17.05
C PHE A 686 24.91 18.44 18.20
N ILE A 687 24.55 17.58 19.16
CA ILE A 687 23.86 17.97 20.40
C ILE A 687 24.75 18.94 21.20
N GLU A 688 26.03 18.64 21.41
CA GLU A 688 26.99 19.54 22.05
C GLU A 688 27.15 20.87 21.30
N ALA A 689 27.08 20.85 19.96
CA ALA A 689 27.09 22.05 19.13
C ALA A 689 25.77 22.85 19.19
N GLY A 690 24.76 22.33 19.87
CA GLY A 690 23.53 23.03 20.19
C GLY A 690 22.44 22.90 19.13
N ILE A 691 22.19 21.72 18.57
CA ILE A 691 20.91 21.47 17.87
C ILE A 691 19.74 21.44 18.86
N ASP A 692 18.56 21.93 18.47
CA ASP A 692 17.33 21.79 19.25
C ASP A 692 16.52 20.55 18.84
N GLY A 693 16.75 20.06 17.63
CA GLY A 693 16.06 18.90 17.10
C GLY A 693 16.71 18.31 15.85
N VAL A 694 16.19 17.16 15.46
CA VAL A 694 16.57 16.45 14.23
C VAL A 694 15.34 16.04 13.45
N SER A 695 15.48 16.00 12.12
CA SER A 695 14.54 15.26 11.27
C SER A 695 15.29 14.22 10.44
N PHE A 696 14.85 12.96 10.47
CA PHE A 696 15.43 11.93 9.62
C PHE A 696 15.01 12.13 8.18
N GLY A 697 15.98 12.29 7.27
CA GLY A 697 15.77 12.18 5.83
C GLY A 697 16.02 10.74 5.40
N THR A 698 15.07 9.83 5.67
CA THR A 698 15.27 8.38 5.45
C THR A 698 15.56 8.02 4.00
N ASN A 699 15.06 8.85 3.09
CA ASN A 699 15.36 8.82 1.68
C ASN A 699 16.87 8.71 1.38
N ASP A 700 17.63 9.73 1.78
CA ASP A 700 19.06 9.85 1.53
C ASP A 700 19.87 9.05 2.56
N LEU A 701 19.34 8.88 3.78
CA LEU A 701 19.98 8.04 4.80
C LEU A 701 20.07 6.57 4.37
N THR A 702 18.97 6.02 3.81
CA THR A 702 18.91 4.64 3.33
C THR A 702 19.87 4.45 2.16
N MET A 703 19.86 5.39 1.21
CA MET A 703 20.78 5.44 0.08
C MET A 703 22.24 5.33 0.53
N LEU A 704 22.64 6.12 1.52
CA LEU A 704 24.03 6.19 1.97
C LEU A 704 24.44 5.07 2.93
N ILE A 705 23.53 4.56 3.75
CA ILE A 705 23.81 3.41 4.62
C ILE A 705 23.99 2.13 3.79
N LEU A 706 23.16 1.96 2.74
CA LEU A 706 23.20 0.77 1.89
C LEU A 706 24.21 0.91 0.73
N GLY A 707 24.69 2.12 0.45
CA GLY A 707 25.64 2.37 -0.64
C GLY A 707 25.00 2.20 -2.02
N ILE A 708 23.76 2.63 -2.17
CA ILE A 708 22.96 2.50 -3.39
C ILE A 708 22.64 3.88 -3.94
N ASP A 709 22.40 3.99 -5.25
CA ASP A 709 21.76 5.17 -5.84
C ASP A 709 20.28 4.83 -6.07
N ARG A 710 19.39 5.60 -5.45
CA ARG A 710 17.94 5.37 -5.58
C ARG A 710 17.37 5.81 -6.93
N ASP A 711 18.13 6.51 -7.76
CA ASP A 711 17.74 6.84 -9.12
C ASP A 711 18.28 5.78 -10.12
N ASP A 712 19.14 4.85 -9.66
CA ASP A 712 19.63 3.72 -10.45
C ASP A 712 18.69 2.51 -10.35
N ALA A 713 18.06 2.17 -11.47
CA ALA A 713 17.11 1.07 -11.61
C ALA A 713 17.69 -0.30 -11.21
N SER A 714 19.00 -0.52 -11.37
CA SER A 714 19.64 -1.83 -11.16
C SER A 714 19.73 -2.26 -9.69
N VAL A 715 19.65 -1.30 -8.77
CA VAL A 715 19.76 -1.52 -7.31
C VAL A 715 18.49 -1.15 -6.55
N GLN A 716 17.38 -0.86 -7.26
CA GLN A 716 16.11 -0.51 -6.63
C GLN A 716 15.53 -1.63 -5.78
N GLU A 717 15.75 -2.89 -6.16
CA GLU A 717 15.20 -4.05 -5.45
C GLU A 717 15.70 -4.17 -4.01
N ILE A 718 16.88 -3.60 -3.71
CA ILE A 718 17.49 -3.61 -2.37
C ILE A 718 17.24 -2.30 -1.59
N TYR A 719 16.59 -1.30 -2.19
CA TYR A 719 16.21 -0.07 -1.50
C TYR A 719 15.02 -0.34 -0.57
N ASP A 720 15.26 -0.35 0.74
CA ASP A 720 14.19 -0.49 1.74
C ASP A 720 14.53 0.32 3.00
N GLU A 721 13.68 1.31 3.31
CA GLU A 721 13.81 2.14 4.51
C GLU A 721 13.60 1.35 5.82
N ARG A 722 13.05 0.13 5.73
CA ARG A 722 12.87 -0.81 6.85
C ARG A 722 14.11 -1.69 7.08
N ASN A 723 15.16 -1.52 6.28
CA ASN A 723 16.38 -2.29 6.44
C ASN A 723 16.93 -2.12 7.87
N LEU A 724 17.39 -3.23 8.46
CA LEU A 724 17.87 -3.26 9.84
C LEU A 724 19.00 -2.26 10.11
N ALA A 725 19.88 -1.99 9.14
CA ALA A 725 20.96 -1.01 9.28
C ALA A 725 20.39 0.42 9.45
N VAL A 726 19.35 0.76 8.69
CA VAL A 726 18.63 2.03 8.79
C VAL A 726 17.89 2.12 10.11
N LEU A 727 17.14 1.09 10.50
CA LEU A 727 16.42 1.07 11.78
C LEU A 727 17.37 1.21 12.99
N ARG A 728 18.55 0.58 12.96
CA ARG A 728 19.57 0.76 14.00
C ARG A 728 20.12 2.18 14.05
N ALA A 729 20.35 2.81 12.90
CA ALA A 729 20.75 4.21 12.83
C ALA A 729 19.69 5.15 13.43
N LEU A 730 18.41 4.95 13.08
CA LEU A 730 17.30 5.71 13.65
C LEU A 730 17.21 5.54 15.17
N SER A 731 17.26 4.29 15.66
CA SER A 731 17.20 3.98 17.10
C SER A 731 18.35 4.64 17.88
N HIS A 732 19.58 4.56 17.36
CA HIS A 732 20.75 5.18 17.99
C HIS A 732 20.56 6.69 18.20
N VAL A 733 20.14 7.40 17.15
CA VAL A 733 19.92 8.85 17.18
C VAL A 733 18.74 9.21 18.10
N ILE A 734 17.62 8.50 18.01
CA ILE A 734 16.44 8.77 18.84
C ILE A 734 16.79 8.67 20.33
N ARG A 735 17.52 7.63 20.73
CA ARG A 735 17.89 7.40 22.13
C ARG A 735 18.82 8.49 22.67
N LEU A 736 19.84 8.88 21.90
CA LEU A 736 20.78 9.95 22.29
C LEU A 736 20.07 11.31 22.37
N CYS A 737 19.30 11.69 21.34
CA CYS A 737 18.55 12.94 21.38
C CYS A 737 17.59 12.99 22.57
N ARG A 738 16.87 11.90 22.86
CA ARG A 738 15.97 11.80 24.01
C ARG A 738 16.70 11.98 25.34
N ALA A 739 17.88 11.38 25.51
CA ALA A 739 18.67 11.53 26.73
C ALA A 739 19.09 12.99 27.00
N HIS A 740 19.17 13.81 25.94
CA HIS A 740 19.54 15.22 26.00
C HIS A 740 18.37 16.20 25.79
N ASN A 741 17.11 15.72 25.81
CA ASN A 741 15.91 16.53 25.55
C ASN A 741 15.90 17.25 24.18
N VAL A 742 16.56 16.66 23.18
CA VAL A 742 16.55 17.12 21.80
C VAL A 742 15.40 16.45 21.06
N THR A 743 14.60 17.21 20.32
CA THR A 743 13.43 16.67 19.63
C THR A 743 13.83 15.85 18.42
N THR A 744 13.10 14.78 18.15
CA THR A 744 13.33 13.89 17.01
C THR A 744 12.07 13.78 16.17
N SER A 745 12.25 13.96 14.86
CA SER A 745 11.22 13.79 13.85
C SER A 745 11.71 12.90 12.73
N ILE A 746 10.80 12.35 11.95
CA ILE A 746 11.09 11.78 10.64
C ILE A 746 10.34 12.58 9.57
N CYS A 747 10.97 12.77 8.42
CA CYS A 747 10.35 13.34 7.23
C CYS A 747 10.58 12.41 6.04
N GLY A 748 9.67 12.44 5.06
CA GLY A 748 9.70 11.54 3.91
C GLY A 748 8.47 10.64 3.84
N GLN A 749 8.49 9.69 2.91
CA GLN A 749 7.33 8.84 2.65
C GLN A 749 7.29 7.61 3.57
N ALA A 750 8.40 7.22 4.20
CA ALA A 750 8.46 6.07 5.10
C ALA A 750 7.31 6.00 6.13
N PRO A 751 7.07 7.04 6.97
CA PRO A 751 5.98 7.02 7.95
C PRO A 751 4.58 7.12 7.32
N SER A 752 4.50 7.52 6.04
CA SER A 752 3.24 7.60 5.28
C SER A 752 2.90 6.26 4.61
N ASN A 753 3.91 5.46 4.27
CA ASN A 753 3.80 4.24 3.48
C ASN A 753 3.85 2.96 4.34
N TYR A 754 4.59 2.98 5.47
CA TYR A 754 4.89 1.80 6.27
C TYR A 754 4.40 1.95 7.72
N PRO A 755 3.22 1.40 8.06
CA PRO A 755 2.69 1.41 9.43
C PRO A 755 3.67 0.80 10.46
N GLU A 756 4.47 -0.18 10.06
CA GLU A 756 5.48 -0.82 10.90
C GLU A 756 6.61 0.15 11.32
N ILE A 757 6.98 1.10 10.45
CA ILE A 757 7.96 2.14 10.78
C ILE A 757 7.35 3.11 11.80
N VAL A 758 6.06 3.45 11.67
CA VAL A 758 5.34 4.29 12.64
C VAL A 758 5.36 3.64 14.03
N GLU A 759 5.03 2.34 14.13
CA GLU A 759 5.09 1.61 15.41
C GLU A 759 6.51 1.58 15.99
N PHE A 760 7.53 1.34 15.17
CA PHE A 760 8.93 1.36 15.59
C PHE A 760 9.34 2.72 16.16
N LEU A 761 9.05 3.82 15.45
CA LEU A 761 9.43 5.17 15.86
C LEU A 761 8.76 5.61 17.16
N VAL A 762 7.45 5.32 17.30
CA VAL A 762 6.71 5.61 18.54
C VAL A 762 7.29 4.82 19.71
N LYS A 763 7.67 3.56 19.52
CA LYS A 763 8.30 2.71 20.54
C LYS A 763 9.67 3.23 20.96
N GLU A 764 10.52 3.60 20.00
CA GLU A 764 11.84 4.18 20.29
C GLU A 764 11.73 5.57 20.95
N GLY A 765 10.60 6.24 20.79
CA GLY A 765 10.30 7.52 21.44
C GLY A 765 10.63 8.72 20.57
N ALA A 766 10.37 8.64 19.27
CA ALA A 766 10.36 9.81 18.41
C ALA A 766 9.36 10.85 18.94
N THR A 767 9.72 12.14 18.91
CA THR A 767 8.85 13.21 19.45
C THR A 767 7.75 13.62 18.46
N SER A 768 8.01 13.47 17.15
CA SER A 768 7.05 13.79 16.10
C SER A 768 7.23 12.92 14.86
N LEU A 769 6.19 12.83 14.03
CA LEU A 769 6.23 12.20 12.71
C LEU A 769 5.70 13.20 11.69
N SER A 770 6.43 13.43 10.60
CA SER A 770 5.99 14.34 9.53
C SER A 770 5.58 13.54 8.28
N VAL A 771 4.29 13.56 7.96
CA VAL A 771 3.68 12.74 6.90
C VAL A 771 3.09 13.59 5.77
N ASN A 772 2.71 12.95 4.67
CA ASN A 772 2.02 13.65 3.58
C ASN A 772 0.64 14.16 4.04
N PRO A 773 0.12 15.25 3.43
CA PRO A 773 -1.16 15.84 3.84
C PRO A 773 -2.34 14.87 3.93
N ASP A 774 -2.44 13.93 3.00
CA ASP A 774 -3.50 12.92 2.92
C ASP A 774 -3.41 11.84 4.02
N LYS A 775 -2.26 11.73 4.70
CA LYS A 775 -1.98 10.68 5.70
C LYS A 775 -2.05 11.15 7.15
N VAL A 776 -2.16 12.46 7.39
CA VAL A 776 -2.16 13.04 8.75
C VAL A 776 -3.17 12.37 9.69
N ILE A 777 -4.42 12.17 9.22
CA ILE A 777 -5.50 11.61 10.04
C ILE A 777 -5.23 10.13 10.34
N GLU A 778 -4.91 9.36 9.30
CA GLU A 778 -4.61 7.92 9.39
C GLU A 778 -3.45 7.66 10.35
N THR A 779 -2.35 8.40 10.19
CA THR A 779 -1.18 8.29 11.07
C THR A 779 -1.51 8.69 12.51
N ARG A 780 -2.34 9.72 12.73
CA ARG A 780 -2.75 10.11 14.09
C ARG A 780 -3.52 9.00 14.80
N LEU A 781 -4.47 8.37 14.11
CA LEU A 781 -5.24 7.25 14.66
C LEU A 781 -4.33 6.05 14.97
N LEU A 782 -3.40 5.74 14.06
CA LEU A 782 -2.42 4.68 14.24
C LEU A 782 -1.53 4.96 15.46
N VAL A 783 -0.93 6.14 15.57
CA VAL A 783 -0.12 6.54 16.73
C VAL A 783 -0.90 6.44 18.03
N ALA A 784 -2.15 6.95 18.06
CA ALA A 784 -2.99 6.85 19.25
C ALA A 784 -3.22 5.38 19.69
N SER A 785 -3.42 4.48 18.71
CA SER A 785 -3.58 3.05 18.99
C SER A 785 -2.29 2.41 19.55
N ILE A 786 -1.13 2.79 19.00
CA ILE A 786 0.18 2.27 19.43
C ILE A 786 0.51 2.76 20.84
N GLU A 787 0.32 4.05 21.11
CA GLU A 787 0.55 4.63 22.45
C GLU A 787 -0.37 3.99 23.49
N ARG A 788 -1.64 3.75 23.14
CA ARG A 788 -2.57 3.01 24.01
C ARG A 788 -2.09 1.58 24.27
N LYS A 789 -1.61 0.88 23.25
CA LYS A 789 -1.03 -0.47 23.39
C LYS A 789 0.16 -0.45 24.35
N LEU A 790 1.09 0.48 24.20
CA LEU A 790 2.25 0.62 25.09
C LEU A 790 1.89 0.91 26.54
N LEU A 791 0.86 1.72 26.78
CA LEU A 791 0.35 1.98 28.13
C LEU A 791 -0.24 0.70 28.76
N LEU A 792 -1.01 -0.06 27.99
CA LEU A 792 -1.60 -1.33 28.46
C LEU A 792 -0.53 -2.39 28.74
N GLU A 793 0.49 -2.50 27.89
CA GLU A 793 1.64 -3.40 28.09
C GLU A 793 2.39 -3.05 29.39
N ARG A 794 2.73 -1.77 29.60
CA ARG A 794 3.38 -1.32 30.86
C ARG A 794 2.51 -1.55 32.09
N LEU A 795 1.20 -1.31 31.97
CA LEU A 795 0.25 -1.61 33.05
C LEU A 795 0.23 -3.10 33.37
N ALA A 796 0.25 -3.98 32.37
CA ALA A 796 0.30 -5.43 32.56
C ALA A 796 1.62 -5.88 33.21
N GLU A 797 2.76 -5.32 32.80
CA GLU A 797 4.06 -5.59 33.39
C GLU A 797 4.14 -5.14 34.86
N SER A 798 3.63 -3.95 35.18
CA SER A 798 3.56 -3.44 36.55
C SER A 798 2.63 -4.25 37.48
N LYS A 799 1.71 -5.04 36.91
CA LYS A 799 0.74 -5.89 37.64
C LYS A 799 1.27 -7.29 37.97
N LYS A 800 2.45 -7.69 37.48
CA LYS A 800 3.06 -8.97 37.89
C LYS A 800 3.35 -9.07 39.39
N ASP A 801 3.38 -7.93 40.10
CA ASP A 801 3.71 -7.87 41.53
C ASP A 801 2.51 -7.65 42.48
N LYS A 802 1.26 -7.41 42.01
CA LYS A 802 0.05 -7.34 42.87
C LYS A 802 -1.27 -7.70 42.15
N PRO A 803 -2.19 -8.46 42.78
CA PRO A 803 -3.49 -8.80 42.19
C PRO A 803 -4.42 -7.58 42.06
N PHE A 804 -5.22 -7.55 40.99
CA PHE A 804 -6.07 -6.41 40.59
C PHE A 804 -7.31 -6.21 41.48
N PHE A 805 -7.71 -7.22 42.24
CA PHE A 805 -8.78 -7.14 43.24
C PHE A 805 -8.37 -7.94 44.48
N GLU A 806 -7.94 -7.25 45.54
CA GLU A 806 -8.09 -7.78 46.90
C GLU A 806 -9.50 -7.42 47.36
N PHE A 807 -10.40 -8.38 47.20
CA PHE A 807 -11.71 -8.26 47.82
C PHE A 807 -11.54 -8.42 49.34
N LYS A 808 -11.95 -7.42 50.12
CA LYS A 808 -11.86 -7.42 51.60
C LYS A 808 -12.47 -8.65 52.28
N TRP A 809 -13.41 -9.35 51.63
CA TRP A 809 -14.04 -10.56 52.15
C TRP A 809 -13.21 -11.84 51.95
N SER A 810 -12.07 -11.78 51.26
CA SER A 810 -11.17 -12.93 51.08
C SER A 810 -10.44 -13.37 52.35
N GLU A 811 -10.41 -12.53 53.40
CA GLU A 811 -9.93 -12.92 54.73
C GLU A 811 -10.96 -13.73 55.52
N GLU A 812 -12.26 -13.60 55.23
CA GLU A 812 -13.33 -14.35 55.93
C GLU A 812 -13.49 -15.80 55.43
N LEU A 813 -12.78 -16.18 54.35
CA LEU A 813 -12.77 -17.52 53.76
C LEU A 813 -11.52 -18.33 54.09
N LYS A 814 -10.56 -17.76 54.84
CA LYS A 814 -9.43 -18.48 55.42
C LYS A 814 -9.68 -18.76 56.89
#